data_AF-R7J1H1-F1
#
_entry.id   AF-R7J1H1-F1
#
_cell.length_a   1.000
_cell.length_b   1.000
_cell.length_c   1.000
_cell.angle_alpha   90.00
_cell.angle_beta   90.00
_cell.angle_gamma   90.00
#
_symmetry.space_group_name_H-M   'P 1'
#
loop_
_entity.id
_entity.type
_entity.pdbx_description
1 polymer ?
#
loop_
_entity_poly.entity_id
_entity_poly.type
_entity_poly.pdbx_seq_one_letter_code
_entity_poly.pdbx_strand_id
1 'polypeptide(L)'
;MKFKAGNSYELPVKERIVQGNSQYFIVEHDGVEYRIRLYDFQKEQKDPATLLCLARQVQDGTIALVQDYSAFLDQFYKVGEEYPFTVVSGLKGYELPYYTVRDNHGLIFNLANFGKAKLMPYQDIRCRVTKIDRYRLRLQLIDDEQVQRKVKFYSLPAIGAELCIGAEARLAESLLLADASYADIAAAYSSHRGEWVLMFLSKVRDTIETMHYRTLRRHIRVLRAYVSVCLFLLEESRLISSLDDTWRTRWRRRLEGYVRHASTSIRALEMIDSGKHTAYLDDIIAKMRQSGYLYNPGDKLEVMNAIFALCPDIIEQRMDDILSIISDGNHSNWSQDPFRSAFIRVLDSYVRLNKTRADGLTYDDRAGRDMLQRMIRVLALRLLLSSKDDDFDIQEYRAALVRYLVFENEALAPDLLRKAFEAAAGTSESPLRFGWKSLDNLKQLALEAASADLSSPTSPSSAQYYMGKGAGLVATRESLHLVSQSRGGVNRAILPVDMLPWQNIQIYTSERIAALPEGCDDLDALSCFWADVEHALYEPGSLTRPSRANLRVVDVGDTVRVYVSEIEGDGRLFRVKPVDESISNGEGTLSLSEIVKYDVYGMAIDDFRDDFNNALVFDAKVLSLGSGDEPRYTLLPAIKDMVRNDLDEDTPLECLVMGWTKYKGRETYLGISAQGDPVNIVTESTKLSKGDYVVATYMSMEPTGRLLCRYNRPVDEDFNTFTPHDAIRTMLFLLKSSVFHIPETMDLASENTDDDLPESTIEPEHVVELIHIIDRVGSLESSYLRRFNYMAFARMLARLIDNNGLVQYFARRMSFVRRLRTFVSSGYINVDDIRADEENSGDYPVLEMRSRQLRILSYIYDSSKNDFLWDIIAGDYDETSVGLAKLALTANLSMEMDVDEAQGAITGRISQLLNIEVKIQQPIFLGEETQTLEFKSSYICPEDGLHIDMPRQRDHILQRICGFLNSAQGGKLYIGVNRYGYVVGNDDLYHHLFGGDRDKYELRVRNDIRINLGGAANDCISTLWLDPAESGGKNVFVIEIRPNQFGTEYGGKYWVRQGTSTYPYTRKEFLAMQANRTLADAQ
;
A
#
# COMPACT_ATOMS: atom_id res chain seq x y z
N MET A 1 -8.34 -20.46 -45.52
CA MET A 1 -9.42 -19.43 -45.43
C MET A 1 -8.93 -18.33 -44.48
N LYS A 2 -8.95 -17.04 -44.85
CA LYS A 2 -8.55 -15.97 -43.92
C LYS A 2 -9.71 -15.62 -43.00
N PHE A 3 -9.54 -15.80 -41.69
CA PHE A 3 -10.53 -15.41 -40.68
C PHE A 3 -10.73 -13.89 -40.68
N LYS A 4 -11.97 -13.45 -40.50
CA LYS A 4 -12.34 -12.05 -40.28
C LYS A 4 -13.01 -11.93 -38.91
N ALA A 5 -12.59 -10.95 -38.13
CA ALA A 5 -13.19 -10.68 -36.83
C ALA A 5 -14.71 -10.45 -36.96
N GLY A 6 -15.49 -11.07 -36.08
CA GLY A 6 -16.95 -11.00 -36.04
C GLY A 6 -17.69 -12.02 -36.94
N ASN A 7 -16.99 -12.91 -37.65
CA ASN A 7 -17.61 -13.94 -38.49
C ASN A 7 -17.45 -15.36 -37.93
N SER A 8 -18.42 -16.22 -38.22
CA SER A 8 -18.46 -17.62 -37.78
C SER A 8 -18.11 -18.59 -38.90
N TYR A 9 -17.42 -19.68 -38.53
CA TYR A 9 -16.85 -20.68 -39.45
C TYR A 9 -17.06 -22.08 -38.88
N GLU A 10 -17.54 -23.03 -39.69
CA GLU A 10 -17.62 -24.43 -39.29
C GLU A 10 -16.25 -25.10 -39.44
N LEU A 11 -15.69 -25.59 -38.32
CA LEU A 11 -14.37 -26.20 -38.28
C LEU A 11 -14.46 -27.67 -37.84
N PRO A 12 -13.68 -28.59 -38.42
CA PRO A 12 -13.69 -30.00 -38.04
C PRO A 12 -13.14 -30.20 -36.63
N VAL A 13 -13.84 -31.01 -35.83
CA VAL A 13 -13.37 -31.41 -34.50
C VAL A 13 -12.46 -32.62 -34.65
N LYS A 14 -11.23 -32.49 -34.20
CA LYS A 14 -10.20 -33.53 -34.29
C LYS A 14 -10.23 -34.45 -33.09
N GLU A 15 -10.24 -33.87 -31.89
CA GLU A 15 -10.27 -34.60 -30.64
C GLU A 15 -10.80 -33.72 -29.49
N ARG A 16 -11.18 -34.38 -28.39
CA ARG A 16 -11.55 -33.73 -27.14
C ARG A 16 -10.42 -33.93 -26.14
N ILE A 17 -9.95 -32.84 -25.56
CA ILE A 17 -8.90 -32.85 -24.53
C ILE A 17 -9.43 -32.33 -23.19
N VAL A 18 -8.85 -32.79 -22.10
CA VAL A 18 -9.18 -32.36 -20.74
C VAL A 18 -7.95 -31.73 -20.11
N GLN A 19 -8.04 -30.46 -19.70
CA GLN A 19 -6.93 -29.73 -19.10
C GLN A 19 -7.44 -28.90 -17.91
N GLY A 20 -6.96 -29.20 -16.70
CA GLY A 20 -7.42 -28.55 -15.47
C GLY A 20 -8.85 -28.99 -15.07
N ASN A 21 -9.76 -28.02 -14.91
CA ASN A 21 -11.21 -28.20 -14.68
C ASN A 21 -12.05 -28.00 -15.96
N SER A 22 -11.41 -27.74 -17.10
CA SER A 22 -12.08 -27.42 -18.37
C SER A 22 -11.83 -28.49 -19.43
N GLN A 23 -12.85 -28.78 -20.23
CA GLN A 23 -12.73 -29.64 -21.40
C GLN A 23 -12.69 -28.76 -22.65
N TYR A 24 -11.90 -29.14 -23.65
CA TYR A 24 -11.77 -28.42 -24.91
C TYR A 24 -11.95 -29.35 -26.12
N PHE A 25 -12.58 -28.83 -27.18
CA PHE A 25 -12.51 -29.39 -28.51
C PHE A 25 -11.27 -28.82 -29.19
N ILE A 26 -10.49 -29.69 -29.80
CA ILE A 26 -9.44 -29.30 -30.73
C ILE A 26 -10.08 -29.22 -32.11
N VAL A 27 -10.10 -28.03 -32.68
CA VAL A 27 -10.55 -27.80 -34.06
C VAL A 27 -9.36 -27.47 -34.94
N GLU A 28 -9.31 -28.01 -36.15
CA GLU A 28 -8.19 -27.81 -37.07
C GLU A 28 -8.60 -26.94 -38.24
N HIS A 29 -7.77 -25.94 -38.58
CA HIS A 29 -7.95 -25.14 -39.79
C HIS A 29 -6.58 -24.83 -40.44
N ASP A 30 -6.42 -25.18 -41.72
CA ASP A 30 -5.18 -25.01 -42.51
C ASP A 30 -3.90 -25.55 -41.80
N GLY A 31 -4.01 -26.68 -41.08
CA GLY A 31 -2.89 -27.33 -40.38
C GLY A 31 -2.55 -26.74 -39.01
N VAL A 32 -3.33 -25.76 -38.53
CA VAL A 32 -3.20 -25.15 -37.20
C VAL A 32 -4.36 -25.61 -36.32
N GLU A 33 -4.03 -26.05 -35.11
CA GLU A 33 -5.00 -26.52 -34.12
C GLU A 33 -5.39 -25.38 -33.17
N TYR A 34 -6.70 -25.21 -32.97
CA TYR A 34 -7.28 -24.21 -32.08
C TYR A 34 -8.05 -24.89 -30.97
N ARG A 35 -7.91 -24.36 -29.76
CA ARG A 35 -8.53 -24.91 -28.55
C ARG A 35 -9.83 -24.18 -28.25
N ILE A 36 -10.94 -24.91 -28.26
CA ILE A 36 -12.28 -24.33 -28.09
C ILE A 36 -12.94 -24.97 -26.87
N ARG A 37 -13.27 -24.16 -25.85
CA ARG A 37 -13.83 -24.65 -24.58
C ARG A 37 -15.20 -25.30 -24.78
N LEU A 38 -15.45 -26.44 -24.12
CA LEU A 38 -16.75 -27.11 -24.06
C LEU A 38 -17.68 -26.43 -23.07
N TYR A 39 -18.97 -26.40 -23.40
CA TYR A 39 -20.04 -26.13 -22.44
C TYR A 39 -20.39 -27.38 -21.63
N ASP A 40 -20.94 -27.18 -20.42
CA ASP A 40 -21.24 -28.29 -19.50
C ASP A 40 -22.21 -29.32 -20.09
N PHE A 41 -23.24 -28.89 -20.81
CA PHE A 41 -24.19 -29.79 -21.48
C PHE A 41 -23.55 -30.63 -22.60
N GLN A 42 -22.42 -30.20 -23.18
CA GLN A 42 -21.71 -30.94 -24.22
C GLN A 42 -20.83 -32.06 -23.66
N LYS A 43 -20.58 -32.06 -22.34
CA LYS A 43 -19.74 -33.09 -21.68
C LYS A 43 -20.34 -34.48 -21.79
N GLU A 44 -21.66 -34.58 -21.75
CA GLU A 44 -22.41 -35.85 -21.84
C GLU A 44 -22.87 -36.20 -23.26
N GLN A 45 -22.62 -35.31 -24.24
CA GLN A 45 -23.00 -35.51 -25.64
C GLN A 45 -21.85 -36.12 -26.45
N LYS A 46 -22.22 -36.86 -27.51
CA LYS A 46 -21.27 -37.39 -28.48
C LYS A 46 -20.62 -36.24 -29.25
N ASP A 47 -19.30 -36.33 -29.44
CA ASP A 47 -18.48 -35.32 -30.11
C ASP A 47 -19.04 -35.00 -31.51
N PRO A 48 -19.28 -33.72 -31.82
CA PRO A 48 -19.75 -33.32 -33.14
C PRO A 48 -18.62 -33.46 -34.16
N ALA A 49 -18.96 -33.78 -35.42
CA ALA A 49 -17.95 -33.88 -36.48
C ALA A 49 -17.37 -32.51 -36.89
N THR A 50 -18.16 -31.45 -36.76
CA THR A 50 -17.78 -30.05 -37.00
C THR A 50 -18.35 -29.15 -35.90
N LEU A 51 -17.65 -28.06 -35.59
CA LEU A 51 -17.99 -27.08 -34.57
C LEU A 51 -18.05 -25.69 -35.20
N LEU A 52 -19.16 -24.98 -34.99
CA LEU A 52 -19.30 -23.60 -35.44
C LEU A 52 -18.51 -22.68 -34.49
N CYS A 53 -17.49 -22.00 -35.01
CA CYS A 53 -16.56 -21.17 -34.25
C CYS A 53 -16.59 -19.71 -34.74
N LEU A 54 -16.74 -18.77 -33.82
CA LEU A 54 -16.67 -17.33 -34.05
C LEU A 54 -15.22 -16.84 -33.93
N ALA A 55 -14.72 -16.13 -34.93
CA ALA A 55 -13.44 -15.42 -34.87
C ALA A 55 -13.63 -14.06 -34.18
N ARG A 56 -13.25 -13.96 -32.90
CA ARG A 56 -13.49 -12.77 -32.06
C ARG A 56 -12.50 -11.64 -32.35
N GLN A 57 -11.22 -11.98 -32.56
CA GLN A 57 -10.16 -11.02 -32.83
C GLN A 57 -9.14 -11.61 -33.82
N VAL A 58 -8.60 -10.76 -34.71
CA VAL A 58 -7.53 -11.09 -35.65
C VAL A 58 -6.50 -9.97 -35.59
N GLN A 59 -5.38 -10.20 -34.91
CA GLN A 59 -4.23 -9.27 -34.81
C GLN A 59 -2.93 -10.04 -35.07
N ASP A 60 -2.05 -9.49 -35.91
CA ASP A 60 -0.69 -9.98 -36.18
C ASP A 60 -0.54 -11.50 -36.35
N GLY A 61 -1.46 -12.11 -37.12
CA GLY A 61 -1.43 -13.55 -37.43
C GLY A 61 -2.02 -14.47 -36.36
N THR A 62 -2.42 -13.95 -35.20
CA THR A 62 -3.07 -14.71 -34.12
C THR A 62 -4.59 -14.53 -34.18
N ILE A 63 -5.32 -15.64 -34.11
CA ILE A 63 -6.79 -15.68 -34.25
C ILE A 63 -7.40 -16.25 -32.97
N ALA A 64 -8.23 -15.47 -32.30
CA ALA A 64 -9.01 -15.92 -31.15
C ALA A 64 -10.34 -16.53 -31.62
N LEU A 65 -10.46 -17.87 -31.51
CA LEU A 65 -11.68 -18.61 -31.85
C LEU A 65 -12.43 -19.04 -30.58
N VAL A 66 -13.74 -18.84 -30.57
CA VAL A 66 -14.67 -19.35 -29.54
C VAL A 66 -15.84 -20.06 -30.21
N GLN A 67 -16.59 -20.92 -29.51
CA GLN A 67 -17.81 -21.49 -30.10
C GLN A 67 -18.81 -20.37 -30.40
N ASP A 68 -19.39 -20.38 -31.60
CA ASP A 68 -20.50 -19.50 -31.91
C ASP A 68 -21.74 -19.99 -31.17
N TYR A 69 -22.05 -19.28 -30.09
CA TYR A 69 -23.11 -19.63 -29.16
C TYR A 69 -24.53 -19.41 -29.73
N SER A 70 -24.68 -18.65 -30.83
CA SER A 70 -25.98 -18.31 -31.42
C SER A 70 -26.77 -19.54 -31.88
N ALA A 71 -26.07 -20.58 -32.35
CA ALA A 71 -26.68 -21.79 -32.89
C ALA A 71 -27.38 -22.66 -31.84
N PHE A 72 -27.00 -22.54 -30.56
CA PHE A 72 -27.59 -23.31 -29.46
C PHE A 72 -28.82 -22.63 -28.86
N LEU A 73 -28.88 -21.30 -28.92
CA LEU A 73 -29.98 -20.53 -28.33
C LEU A 73 -31.33 -20.86 -28.98
N ASP A 74 -31.36 -20.96 -30.31
CA ASP A 74 -32.58 -21.33 -31.04
C ASP A 74 -32.99 -22.81 -30.88
N GLN A 75 -32.06 -23.67 -30.43
CA GLN A 75 -32.35 -25.08 -30.12
C GLN A 75 -32.97 -25.24 -28.73
N PHE A 76 -32.47 -24.50 -27.73
CA PHE A 76 -32.91 -24.64 -26.34
C PHE A 76 -34.08 -23.74 -25.97
N TYR A 77 -34.28 -22.63 -26.68
CA TYR A 77 -35.23 -21.58 -26.29
C TYR A 77 -36.16 -21.17 -27.44
N LYS A 78 -37.42 -20.90 -27.12
CA LYS A 78 -38.39 -20.28 -28.04
C LYS A 78 -38.91 -18.98 -27.46
N VAL A 79 -39.00 -17.94 -28.30
CA VAL A 79 -39.57 -16.65 -27.90
C VAL A 79 -41.04 -16.84 -27.48
N GLY A 80 -41.37 -16.34 -26.29
CA GLY A 80 -42.69 -16.43 -25.66
C GLY A 80 -42.84 -17.53 -24.62
N GLU A 81 -41.96 -18.54 -24.62
CA GLU A 81 -42.00 -19.68 -23.69
C GLU A 81 -41.26 -19.38 -22.36
N GLU A 82 -41.57 -20.17 -21.33
CA GLU A 82 -41.06 -20.00 -19.97
C GLU A 82 -40.07 -21.09 -19.59
N TYR A 83 -38.96 -20.71 -18.98
CA TYR A 83 -37.89 -21.63 -18.60
C TYR A 83 -37.40 -21.37 -17.17
N PRO A 84 -36.94 -22.42 -16.46
CA PRO A 84 -36.36 -22.28 -15.13
C PRO A 84 -34.93 -21.75 -15.21
N PHE A 85 -34.59 -20.84 -14.30
CA PHE A 85 -33.24 -20.32 -14.10
C PHE A 85 -32.91 -20.26 -12.61
N THR A 86 -31.63 -20.25 -12.26
CA THR A 86 -31.10 -20.07 -10.90
C THR A 86 -30.32 -18.76 -10.86
N VAL A 87 -30.63 -17.86 -9.93
CA VAL A 87 -29.86 -16.63 -9.74
C VAL A 87 -28.44 -17.00 -9.29
N VAL A 88 -27.43 -16.57 -10.02
CA VAL A 88 -26.01 -16.88 -9.75
C VAL A 88 -25.43 -15.87 -8.77
N SER A 89 -25.76 -14.60 -8.93
CA SER A 89 -25.23 -13.51 -8.10
C SER A 89 -26.29 -12.43 -7.89
N GLY A 90 -26.09 -11.62 -6.84
CA GLY A 90 -27.00 -10.53 -6.47
C GLY A 90 -27.12 -9.43 -7.53
N LEU A 91 -27.86 -8.37 -7.21
CA LEU A 91 -28.12 -7.25 -8.12
C LEU A 91 -26.80 -6.54 -8.49
N LYS A 92 -26.50 -6.47 -9.79
CA LYS A 92 -25.30 -5.85 -10.37
C LYS A 92 -25.69 -4.72 -11.34
N GLY A 93 -24.76 -3.80 -11.61
CA GLY A 93 -24.94 -2.66 -12.52
C GLY A 93 -25.55 -1.41 -11.85
N TYR A 94 -24.97 -0.23 -12.11
CA TYR A 94 -25.41 1.05 -11.52
C TYR A 94 -26.54 1.73 -12.31
N GLU A 95 -26.40 1.88 -13.64
CA GLU A 95 -27.40 2.59 -14.48
C GLU A 95 -28.50 1.66 -15.02
N LEU A 96 -28.17 0.40 -15.31
CA LEU A 96 -29.09 -0.64 -15.74
C LEU A 96 -28.93 -1.85 -14.82
N PRO A 97 -29.66 -1.89 -13.68
CA PRO A 97 -29.51 -2.98 -12.72
C PRO A 97 -29.98 -4.30 -13.33
N TYR A 98 -29.28 -5.40 -13.05
CA TYR A 98 -29.62 -6.75 -13.50
C TYR A 98 -29.16 -7.83 -12.51
N TYR A 99 -29.80 -9.01 -12.57
CA TYR A 99 -29.32 -10.22 -11.90
C TYR A 99 -28.63 -11.13 -12.91
N THR A 100 -27.57 -11.81 -12.50
CA THR A 100 -26.99 -12.91 -13.28
C THR A 100 -27.75 -14.19 -12.96
N VAL A 101 -28.20 -14.92 -13.97
CA VAL A 101 -29.02 -16.14 -13.82
C VAL A 101 -28.46 -17.27 -14.69
N ARG A 102 -28.56 -18.52 -14.23
CA ARG A 102 -28.04 -19.72 -14.90
C ARG A 102 -29.16 -20.69 -15.18
N ASP A 103 -29.20 -21.27 -16.38
CA ASP A 103 -30.18 -22.31 -16.72
C ASP A 103 -29.75 -23.72 -16.26
N ASN A 104 -30.58 -24.72 -16.59
CA ASN A 104 -30.28 -26.12 -16.29
C ASN A 104 -29.20 -26.74 -17.20
N HIS A 105 -28.75 -26.05 -18.25
CA HIS A 105 -27.69 -26.47 -19.16
C HIS A 105 -26.33 -25.83 -18.80
N GLY A 106 -26.26 -25.04 -17.72
CA GLY A 106 -25.06 -24.34 -17.26
C GLY A 106 -24.82 -22.97 -17.91
N LEU A 107 -25.75 -22.49 -18.73
CA LEU A 107 -25.69 -21.26 -19.49
C LEU A 107 -26.10 -20.06 -18.64
N ILE A 108 -25.35 -18.96 -18.74
CA ILE A 108 -25.50 -17.78 -17.88
C ILE A 108 -26.03 -16.59 -18.69
N PHE A 109 -27.02 -15.89 -18.15
CA PHE A 109 -27.70 -14.76 -18.76
C PHE A 109 -27.93 -13.62 -17.78
N ASN A 110 -28.20 -12.43 -18.31
CA ASN A 110 -28.59 -11.26 -17.51
C ASN A 110 -30.12 -11.11 -17.51
N LEU A 111 -30.69 -11.08 -16.32
CA LEU A 111 -32.08 -10.73 -16.09
C LEU A 111 -32.17 -9.24 -15.74
N ALA A 112 -32.51 -8.41 -16.72
CA ALA A 112 -32.69 -6.97 -16.56
C ALA A 112 -34.16 -6.57 -16.32
N ASN A 113 -35.11 -7.42 -16.71
CA ASN A 113 -36.55 -7.15 -16.55
C ASN A 113 -37.14 -7.98 -15.39
N PHE A 114 -36.80 -7.61 -14.16
CA PHE A 114 -37.22 -8.26 -12.91
C PHE A 114 -38.21 -7.41 -12.09
N GLY A 115 -38.69 -6.29 -12.64
CA GLY A 115 -39.64 -5.41 -11.96
C GLY A 115 -39.09 -4.86 -10.63
N LYS A 116 -39.83 -5.08 -9.54
CA LYS A 116 -39.42 -4.69 -8.17
C LYS A 116 -38.88 -5.86 -7.33
N ALA A 117 -38.67 -7.02 -7.94
CA ALA A 117 -38.26 -8.22 -7.21
C ALA A 117 -36.80 -8.08 -6.71
N LYS A 118 -36.60 -8.34 -5.42
CA LYS A 118 -35.27 -8.57 -4.85
C LYS A 118 -34.98 -10.06 -4.91
N LEU A 119 -34.05 -10.44 -5.77
CA LEU A 119 -33.66 -11.83 -5.99
C LEU A 119 -32.36 -12.14 -5.26
N MET A 120 -32.29 -13.29 -4.60
CA MET A 120 -31.12 -13.70 -3.83
C MET A 120 -30.26 -14.68 -4.66
N PRO A 121 -28.93 -14.70 -4.46
CA PRO A 121 -28.09 -15.76 -5.02
C PRO A 121 -28.63 -17.16 -4.70
N TYR A 122 -28.55 -18.06 -5.67
CA TYR A 122 -29.08 -19.42 -5.68
C TYR A 122 -30.61 -19.52 -5.58
N GLN A 123 -31.34 -18.43 -5.82
CA GLN A 123 -32.81 -18.45 -5.92
C GLN A 123 -33.22 -18.99 -7.28
N ASP A 124 -34.07 -20.01 -7.30
CA ASP A 124 -34.66 -20.51 -8.53
C ASP A 124 -35.84 -19.62 -8.92
N ILE A 125 -35.88 -19.22 -10.19
CA ILE A 125 -36.85 -18.31 -10.77
C ILE A 125 -37.35 -18.85 -12.10
N ARG A 126 -38.54 -18.43 -12.53
CA ARG A 126 -39.01 -18.66 -13.90
C ARG A 126 -38.96 -17.37 -14.69
N CYS A 127 -38.38 -17.45 -15.89
CA CYS A 127 -38.28 -16.34 -16.80
C CYS A 127 -38.93 -16.69 -18.12
N ARG A 128 -39.66 -15.73 -18.69
CA ARG A 128 -40.15 -15.80 -20.07
C ARG A 128 -39.07 -15.26 -21.01
N VAL A 129 -38.82 -15.96 -22.10
CA VAL A 129 -37.92 -15.48 -23.16
C VAL A 129 -38.69 -14.47 -24.02
N THR A 130 -38.34 -13.20 -23.92
CA THR A 130 -39.02 -12.11 -24.66
C THR A 130 -38.39 -11.85 -26.02
N LYS A 131 -37.09 -12.15 -26.17
CA LYS A 131 -36.36 -12.01 -27.42
C LYS A 131 -35.11 -12.89 -27.40
N ILE A 132 -34.74 -13.43 -28.56
CA ILE A 132 -33.45 -14.08 -28.80
C ILE A 132 -32.67 -13.16 -29.75
N ASP A 133 -31.57 -12.58 -29.28
CA ASP A 133 -30.60 -11.82 -30.09
C ASP A 133 -29.37 -12.72 -30.34
N ARG A 134 -28.55 -12.43 -31.38
CA ARG A 134 -27.45 -13.32 -31.83
C ARG A 134 -26.58 -13.92 -30.72
N TYR A 135 -26.36 -13.22 -29.61
CA TYR A 135 -25.56 -13.74 -28.48
C TYR A 135 -26.24 -13.59 -27.10
N ARG A 136 -27.53 -13.21 -27.02
CA ARG A 136 -28.18 -12.90 -25.73
C ARG A 136 -29.67 -13.30 -25.72
N LEU A 137 -30.13 -13.82 -24.59
CA LEU A 137 -31.56 -13.97 -24.28
C LEU A 137 -32.04 -12.73 -23.52
N ARG A 138 -33.15 -12.12 -23.97
CA ARG A 138 -33.86 -11.12 -23.16
C ARG A 138 -34.90 -11.82 -22.30
N LEU A 139 -34.65 -11.84 -21.00
CA LEU A 139 -35.48 -12.53 -20.02
C LEU A 139 -36.39 -11.54 -19.29
N GLN A 140 -37.63 -11.96 -19.05
CA GLN A 140 -38.58 -11.27 -18.17
C GLN A 140 -38.94 -12.20 -17.01
N LEU A 141 -38.75 -11.73 -15.77
CA LEU A 141 -39.15 -12.47 -14.58
C LEU A 141 -40.67 -12.64 -14.58
N ILE A 142 -41.12 -13.87 -14.35
CA ILE A 142 -42.53 -14.15 -14.13
C ILE A 142 -42.77 -14.04 -12.62
N ASP A 143 -43.60 -13.09 -12.24
CA ASP A 143 -44.00 -12.91 -10.83
C ASP A 143 -44.88 -14.08 -10.41
N ASP A 144 -44.33 -15.04 -9.67
CA ASP A 144 -45.03 -16.25 -9.25
C ASP A 144 -45.90 -15.98 -8.00
N GLU A 145 -46.76 -14.96 -8.05
CA GLU A 145 -47.74 -14.61 -7.00
C GLU A 145 -48.70 -15.79 -6.69
N GLN A 146 -48.88 -16.74 -7.62
CA GLN A 146 -49.76 -17.90 -7.43
C GLN A 146 -49.17 -19.00 -6.54
N VAL A 147 -47.83 -19.10 -6.45
CA VAL A 147 -47.16 -20.03 -5.52
C VAL A 147 -47.21 -19.46 -4.09
N GLN A 148 -47.10 -18.15 -3.94
CA GLN A 148 -47.07 -17.43 -2.65
C GLN A 148 -48.39 -17.55 -1.86
N ARG A 149 -49.55 -17.71 -2.53
CA ARG A 149 -50.86 -17.85 -1.85
C ARG A 149 -51.13 -19.24 -1.25
N LYS A 150 -50.28 -20.24 -1.49
CA LYS A 150 -50.51 -21.64 -1.04
C LYS A 150 -49.76 -22.03 0.24
N VAL A 151 -48.77 -21.24 0.68
CA VAL A 151 -47.95 -21.57 1.85
C VAL A 151 -48.70 -21.26 3.14
N LYS A 152 -48.91 -22.28 3.99
CA LYS A 152 -49.67 -22.13 5.22
C LYS A 152 -48.98 -21.19 6.22
N PHE A 153 -49.65 -20.13 6.65
CA PHE A 153 -49.14 -19.22 7.67
C PHE A 153 -49.23 -19.82 9.09
N TYR A 154 -48.17 -19.65 9.87
CA TYR A 154 -48.14 -19.89 11.31
C TYR A 154 -47.74 -18.59 12.01
N SER A 155 -48.43 -18.20 13.08
CA SER A 155 -48.04 -17.04 13.89
C SER A 155 -47.06 -17.43 14.99
N LEU A 156 -46.22 -16.49 15.44
CA LEU A 156 -45.30 -16.70 16.59
C LEU A 156 -46.02 -17.17 17.86
N PRO A 157 -47.18 -16.59 18.25
CA PRO A 157 -47.95 -17.11 19.38
C PRO A 157 -48.43 -18.56 19.20
N ALA A 158 -48.83 -18.95 17.98
CA ALA A 158 -49.28 -20.30 17.69
C ALA A 158 -48.12 -21.31 17.80
N ILE A 159 -46.96 -20.98 17.23
CA ILE A 159 -45.74 -21.81 17.34
C ILE A 159 -45.28 -21.90 18.81
N GLY A 160 -45.33 -20.77 19.54
CA GLY A 160 -44.94 -20.70 20.94
C GLY A 160 -45.83 -21.53 21.87
N ALA A 161 -47.14 -21.60 21.59
CA ALA A 161 -48.08 -22.43 22.32
C ALA A 161 -47.90 -23.92 22.00
N GLU A 162 -47.81 -24.28 20.72
CA GLU A 162 -47.70 -25.67 20.26
C GLU A 162 -46.42 -26.35 20.81
N LEU A 163 -45.30 -25.64 20.78
CA LEU A 163 -44.00 -26.18 21.19
C LEU A 163 -43.63 -25.87 22.65
N CYS A 164 -44.53 -25.24 23.41
CA CYS A 164 -44.28 -24.81 24.79
C CYS A 164 -43.04 -23.90 24.96
N ILE A 165 -42.74 -23.06 23.95
CA ILE A 165 -41.59 -22.12 23.91
C ILE A 165 -42.03 -20.65 23.98
N GLY A 166 -43.06 -20.35 24.77
CA GLY A 166 -43.70 -19.03 24.81
C GLY A 166 -42.80 -17.87 25.28
N ALA A 167 -41.68 -18.13 25.95
CA ALA A 167 -40.70 -17.10 26.30
C ALA A 167 -39.81 -16.76 25.10
N GLU A 168 -39.35 -17.78 24.38
CA GLU A 168 -38.51 -17.67 23.19
C GLU A 168 -39.29 -17.10 22.01
N ALA A 169 -40.57 -17.47 21.86
CA ALA A 169 -41.45 -16.91 20.83
C ALA A 169 -41.68 -15.41 21.01
N ARG A 170 -41.85 -14.92 22.25
CA ARG A 170 -41.94 -13.49 22.55
C ARG A 170 -40.64 -12.74 22.29
N LEU A 171 -39.50 -13.39 22.56
CA LEU A 171 -38.20 -12.83 22.24
C LEU A 171 -37.99 -12.72 20.71
N ALA A 172 -38.39 -13.76 19.96
CA ALA A 172 -38.36 -13.73 18.50
C ALA A 172 -39.28 -12.65 17.92
N GLU A 173 -40.46 -12.46 18.50
CA GLU A 173 -41.40 -11.40 18.10
C GLU A 173 -40.82 -10.01 18.33
N SER A 174 -40.19 -9.79 19.49
CA SER A 174 -39.50 -8.53 19.78
C SER A 174 -38.34 -8.26 18.81
N LEU A 175 -37.55 -9.28 18.45
CA LEU A 175 -36.46 -9.13 17.48
C LEU A 175 -36.99 -8.78 16.09
N LEU A 176 -38.02 -9.50 15.64
CA LEU A 176 -38.65 -9.31 14.34
C LEU A 176 -39.20 -7.89 14.16
N LEU A 177 -39.76 -7.29 15.22
CA LEU A 177 -40.40 -5.97 15.18
C LEU A 177 -39.45 -4.80 15.46
N ALA A 178 -38.33 -5.02 16.16
CA ALA A 178 -37.43 -3.95 16.59
C ALA A 178 -36.19 -3.76 15.69
N ASP A 179 -35.73 -4.82 15.01
CA ASP A 179 -34.46 -4.79 14.26
C ASP A 179 -34.69 -4.57 12.76
N ALA A 180 -34.10 -3.49 12.23
CA ALA A 180 -34.22 -3.11 10.82
C ALA A 180 -33.67 -4.17 9.85
N SER A 181 -32.75 -5.04 10.29
CA SER A 181 -32.22 -6.14 9.47
C SER A 181 -33.25 -7.24 9.19
N TYR A 182 -34.38 -7.24 9.91
CA TYR A 182 -35.52 -8.14 9.74
C TYR A 182 -36.69 -7.50 8.99
N ALA A 183 -36.58 -6.27 8.48
CA ALA A 183 -37.70 -5.52 7.90
C ALA A 183 -38.47 -6.30 6.80
N ASP A 184 -37.77 -6.98 5.90
CA ASP A 184 -38.39 -7.79 4.84
C ASP A 184 -39.15 -9.02 5.41
N ILE A 185 -38.65 -9.60 6.51
CA ILE A 185 -39.26 -10.74 7.22
C ILE A 185 -40.47 -10.26 8.04
N ALA A 186 -40.34 -9.11 8.70
CA ALA A 186 -41.41 -8.46 9.47
C ALA A 186 -42.59 -8.05 8.56
N ALA A 187 -42.30 -7.58 7.35
CA ALA A 187 -43.31 -7.30 6.33
C ALA A 187 -44.02 -8.58 5.87
N ALA A 188 -43.29 -9.69 5.69
CA ALA A 188 -43.88 -11.00 5.36
C ALA A 188 -44.78 -11.52 6.49
N TYR A 189 -44.34 -11.41 7.74
CA TYR A 189 -45.10 -11.78 8.93
C TYR A 189 -46.40 -10.96 9.07
N SER A 190 -46.30 -9.64 8.96
CA SER A 190 -47.44 -8.71 9.09
C SER A 190 -48.46 -8.88 7.96
N SER A 191 -48.00 -9.31 6.79
CA SER A 191 -48.85 -9.58 5.62
C SER A 191 -49.39 -11.03 5.60
N HIS A 192 -49.24 -11.79 6.68
CA HIS A 192 -49.67 -13.19 6.80
C HIS A 192 -49.12 -14.14 5.71
N ARG A 193 -47.90 -13.88 5.22
CA ARG A 193 -47.25 -14.70 4.19
C ARG A 193 -46.46 -15.83 4.82
N GLY A 194 -46.83 -17.09 4.55
CA GLY A 194 -46.32 -18.27 5.27
C GLY A 194 -44.81 -18.53 5.16
N GLU A 195 -44.14 -17.98 4.15
CA GLU A 195 -42.69 -18.08 3.96
C GLU A 195 -41.87 -17.31 5.00
N TRP A 196 -42.49 -16.40 5.78
CA TRP A 196 -41.80 -15.61 6.79
C TRP A 196 -41.01 -16.50 7.77
N VAL A 197 -41.59 -17.65 8.16
CA VAL A 197 -40.96 -18.61 9.09
C VAL A 197 -39.67 -19.15 8.50
N LEU A 198 -39.65 -19.44 7.20
CA LEU A 198 -38.50 -20.02 6.51
C LEU A 198 -37.40 -18.97 6.34
N MET A 199 -37.79 -17.74 5.97
CA MET A 199 -36.87 -16.59 5.93
C MET A 199 -36.26 -16.31 7.30
N PHE A 200 -37.09 -16.36 8.34
CA PHE A 200 -36.66 -16.15 9.72
C PHE A 200 -35.68 -17.22 10.19
N LEU A 201 -35.96 -18.51 9.96
CA LEU A 201 -35.04 -19.60 10.34
C LEU A 201 -33.70 -19.52 9.60
N SER A 202 -33.72 -19.21 8.30
CA SER A 202 -32.47 -18.99 7.55
C SER A 202 -31.68 -17.80 8.10
N LYS A 203 -32.34 -16.70 8.47
CA LYS A 203 -31.67 -15.53 9.06
C LYS A 203 -31.10 -15.85 10.45
N VAL A 204 -31.85 -16.60 11.27
CA VAL A 204 -31.40 -17.06 12.60
C VAL A 204 -30.18 -17.99 12.47
N ARG A 205 -30.15 -18.89 11.49
CA ARG A 205 -28.96 -19.71 11.19
C ARG A 205 -27.70 -18.85 11.03
N ASP A 206 -27.78 -17.80 10.22
CA ASP A 206 -26.64 -16.91 9.95
C ASP A 206 -26.19 -16.14 11.20
N THR A 207 -27.11 -15.96 12.14
CA THR A 207 -26.85 -15.25 13.39
C THR A 207 -26.30 -16.18 14.48
N ILE A 208 -26.62 -17.48 14.44
CA ILE A 208 -26.14 -18.48 15.43
C ILE A 208 -24.60 -18.54 15.49
N GLU A 209 -23.92 -18.31 14.37
CA GLU A 209 -22.45 -18.31 14.30
C GLU A 209 -21.80 -17.06 14.92
N THR A 210 -22.53 -15.96 15.06
CA THR A 210 -22.02 -14.66 15.52
C THR A 210 -22.44 -14.29 16.94
N MET A 211 -23.32 -15.07 17.58
CA MET A 211 -23.80 -14.73 18.92
C MET A 211 -22.75 -14.97 20.01
N HIS A 212 -22.58 -13.97 20.88
CA HIS A 212 -21.57 -13.97 21.94
C HIS A 212 -21.95 -14.90 23.12
N TYR A 213 -21.09 -15.86 23.44
CA TYR A 213 -21.33 -16.95 24.41
C TYR A 213 -21.37 -16.56 25.89
N ARG A 214 -21.46 -15.25 26.22
CA ARG A 214 -21.48 -14.75 27.61
C ARG A 214 -22.68 -15.25 28.44
N THR A 215 -23.69 -15.88 27.82
CA THR A 215 -24.81 -16.56 28.50
C THR A 215 -25.10 -17.96 27.91
N LEU A 216 -24.16 -18.89 28.07
CA LEU A 216 -24.23 -20.30 27.63
C LEU A 216 -25.62 -20.96 27.78
N ARG A 217 -26.22 -20.89 28.96
CA ARG A 217 -27.52 -21.54 29.25
C ARG A 217 -28.70 -20.94 28.50
N ARG A 218 -28.67 -19.63 28.24
CA ARG A 218 -29.70 -18.94 27.43
C ARG A 218 -29.57 -19.34 25.96
N HIS A 219 -28.33 -19.44 25.47
CA HIS A 219 -28.02 -19.91 24.13
C HIS A 219 -28.52 -21.32 23.86
N ILE A 220 -28.19 -22.26 24.75
CA ILE A 220 -28.68 -23.65 24.65
C ILE A 220 -30.21 -23.67 24.57
N ARG A 221 -30.90 -22.85 25.37
CA ARG A 221 -32.36 -22.77 25.35
C ARG A 221 -32.91 -22.26 24.01
N VAL A 222 -32.30 -21.22 23.43
CA VAL A 222 -32.70 -20.68 22.13
C VAL A 222 -32.44 -21.67 21.00
N LEU A 223 -31.28 -22.34 21.00
CA LEU A 223 -30.97 -23.38 20.00
C LEU A 223 -31.92 -24.57 20.10
N ARG A 224 -32.30 -24.98 21.32
CA ARG A 224 -33.32 -26.03 21.51
C ARG A 224 -34.67 -25.60 20.94
N ALA A 225 -35.10 -24.38 21.20
CA ALA A 225 -36.31 -23.84 20.60
C ALA A 225 -36.23 -23.80 19.07
N TYR A 226 -35.08 -23.39 18.51
CA TYR A 226 -34.82 -23.40 17.07
C TYR A 226 -34.91 -24.81 16.46
N VAL A 227 -34.32 -25.82 17.12
CA VAL A 227 -34.43 -27.23 16.72
C VAL A 227 -35.88 -27.70 16.78
N SER A 228 -36.60 -27.41 17.87
CA SER A 228 -38.02 -27.77 18.02
C SER A 228 -38.88 -27.15 16.92
N VAL A 229 -38.64 -25.90 16.54
CA VAL A 229 -39.36 -25.26 15.43
C VAL A 229 -39.02 -25.93 14.09
N CYS A 230 -37.74 -26.20 13.81
CA CYS A 230 -37.36 -26.89 12.57
C CYS A 230 -37.99 -28.29 12.46
N LEU A 231 -37.99 -29.07 13.55
CA LEU A 231 -38.61 -30.40 13.63
C LEU A 231 -40.13 -30.32 13.48
N PHE A 232 -40.78 -29.38 14.17
CA PHE A 232 -42.21 -29.11 13.99
C PHE A 232 -42.55 -28.85 12.52
N LEU A 233 -41.75 -28.04 11.83
CA LEU A 233 -41.99 -27.74 10.42
C LEU A 233 -41.82 -28.96 9.51
N LEU A 234 -40.85 -29.83 9.83
CA LEU A 234 -40.53 -31.06 9.10
C LEU A 234 -41.58 -32.16 9.29
N GLU A 235 -42.00 -32.40 10.53
CA GLU A 235 -42.70 -33.62 10.94
C GLU A 235 -44.17 -33.38 11.30
N GLU A 236 -44.50 -32.21 11.84
CA GLU A 236 -45.79 -31.95 12.50
C GLU A 236 -46.60 -30.82 11.82
N SER A 237 -45.99 -30.07 10.90
CA SER A 237 -46.62 -28.95 10.20
C SER A 237 -47.04 -29.30 8.77
N ARG A 238 -48.11 -28.65 8.30
CA ARG A 238 -48.49 -28.65 6.87
C ARG A 238 -47.73 -27.64 6.00
N LEU A 239 -46.74 -26.92 6.55
CA LEU A 239 -46.01 -25.87 5.81
C LEU A 239 -45.29 -26.47 4.60
N ILE A 240 -44.42 -27.45 4.84
CA ILE A 240 -43.58 -28.07 3.80
C ILE A 240 -44.42 -28.90 2.82
N SER A 241 -45.50 -29.53 3.30
CA SER A 241 -46.43 -30.26 2.43
C SER A 241 -47.20 -29.34 1.47
N SER A 242 -47.35 -28.06 1.81
CA SER A 242 -48.05 -27.07 0.97
C SER A 242 -47.18 -26.50 -0.16
N LEU A 243 -45.87 -26.79 -0.14
CA LEU A 243 -44.92 -26.46 -1.20
C LEU A 243 -44.99 -27.47 -2.35
N ASP A 244 -44.55 -27.06 -3.53
CA ASP A 244 -44.35 -27.97 -4.68
C ASP A 244 -43.20 -28.96 -4.41
N ASP A 245 -43.03 -29.98 -5.28
CA ASP A 245 -42.12 -31.10 -5.02
C ASP A 245 -40.63 -30.68 -4.99
N THR A 246 -40.25 -29.67 -5.79
CA THR A 246 -38.90 -29.09 -5.83
C THR A 246 -38.60 -28.31 -4.54
N TRP A 247 -39.47 -27.37 -4.14
CA TRP A 247 -39.29 -26.59 -2.91
C TRP A 247 -39.42 -27.45 -1.65
N ARG A 248 -40.29 -28.46 -1.67
CA ARG A 248 -40.44 -29.44 -0.57
C ARG A 248 -39.13 -30.19 -0.33
N THR A 249 -38.52 -30.73 -1.37
CA THR A 249 -37.26 -31.48 -1.27
C THR A 249 -36.11 -30.58 -0.79
N ARG A 250 -36.07 -29.34 -1.30
CA ARG A 250 -35.07 -28.32 -0.93
C ARG A 250 -35.17 -27.92 0.55
N TRP A 251 -36.37 -27.59 1.02
CA TRP A 251 -36.57 -27.16 2.41
C TRP A 251 -36.45 -28.29 3.42
N ARG A 252 -36.81 -29.54 3.06
CA ARG A 252 -36.51 -30.71 3.89
C ARG A 252 -35.02 -30.84 4.15
N ARG A 253 -34.21 -30.87 3.08
CA ARG A 253 -32.75 -30.95 3.18
C ARG A 253 -32.15 -29.80 3.99
N ARG A 254 -32.65 -28.57 3.81
CA ARG A 254 -32.18 -27.39 4.57
C ARG A 254 -32.51 -27.50 6.06
N LEU A 255 -33.76 -27.80 6.41
CA LEU A 255 -34.19 -27.91 7.81
C LEU A 255 -33.51 -29.09 8.52
N GLU A 256 -33.32 -30.22 7.84
CA GLU A 256 -32.51 -31.34 8.36
C GLU A 256 -31.06 -30.88 8.65
N GLY A 257 -30.46 -30.11 7.74
CA GLY A 257 -29.14 -29.50 7.96
C GLY A 257 -29.11 -28.53 9.14
N TYR A 258 -30.15 -27.71 9.29
CA TYR A 258 -30.28 -26.75 10.40
C TYR A 258 -30.41 -27.46 11.76
N VAL A 259 -31.22 -28.52 11.82
CA VAL A 259 -31.37 -29.36 13.01
C VAL A 259 -30.04 -30.02 13.37
N ARG A 260 -29.33 -30.60 12.40
CA ARG A 260 -28.02 -31.23 12.63
C ARG A 260 -27.02 -30.22 13.19
N HIS A 261 -26.85 -29.08 12.53
CA HIS A 261 -25.91 -28.04 12.96
C HIS A 261 -26.22 -27.55 14.39
N ALA A 262 -27.47 -27.15 14.65
CA ALA A 262 -27.87 -26.65 15.96
C ALA A 262 -27.75 -27.72 17.06
N SER A 263 -28.03 -28.99 16.76
CA SER A 263 -27.87 -30.10 17.71
C SER A 263 -26.41 -30.33 18.07
N THR A 264 -25.51 -30.28 17.10
CA THR A 264 -24.05 -30.36 17.31
C THR A 264 -23.58 -29.19 18.18
N SER A 265 -24.02 -27.95 17.90
CA SER A 265 -23.69 -26.78 18.73
C SER A 265 -24.21 -26.90 20.16
N ILE A 266 -25.45 -27.38 20.36
CA ILE A 266 -26.01 -27.63 21.71
C ILE A 266 -25.11 -28.61 22.48
N ARG A 267 -24.74 -29.73 21.86
CA ARG A 267 -23.89 -30.74 22.49
C ARG A 267 -22.51 -30.17 22.85
N ALA A 268 -21.90 -29.39 21.98
CA ALA A 268 -20.63 -28.72 22.26
C ALA A 268 -20.77 -27.73 23.44
N LEU A 269 -21.81 -26.89 23.46
CA LEU A 269 -22.09 -25.94 24.54
C LEU A 269 -22.36 -26.64 25.88
N GLU A 270 -23.04 -27.77 25.90
CA GLU A 270 -23.26 -28.58 27.11
C GLU A 270 -21.96 -29.21 27.64
N MET A 271 -21.04 -29.59 26.75
CA MET A 271 -19.71 -30.08 27.13
C MET A 271 -18.83 -28.95 27.67
N ILE A 272 -19.03 -27.72 27.19
CA ILE A 272 -18.39 -26.51 27.73
C ILE A 272 -18.97 -26.18 29.12
N ASP A 273 -20.31 -26.09 29.27
CA ASP A 273 -20.98 -25.77 30.54
C ASP A 273 -20.67 -26.81 31.64
N SER A 274 -20.47 -28.08 31.27
CA SER A 274 -20.09 -29.15 32.20
C SER A 274 -18.58 -29.36 32.39
N GLY A 275 -17.72 -28.58 31.70
CA GLY A 275 -16.26 -28.69 31.80
C GLY A 275 -15.64 -29.97 31.22
N LYS A 276 -16.39 -30.75 30.43
CA LYS A 276 -15.96 -32.06 29.88
C LYS A 276 -15.31 -31.98 28.50
N HIS A 277 -15.34 -30.80 27.86
CA HIS A 277 -14.88 -30.57 26.49
C HIS A 277 -13.37 -30.87 26.32
N THR A 278 -12.51 -30.50 27.26
CA THR A 278 -11.05 -30.80 27.19
C THR A 278 -10.77 -32.30 27.19
N ALA A 279 -11.34 -33.05 28.14
CA ALA A 279 -11.20 -34.50 28.23
C ALA A 279 -11.73 -35.22 26.96
N TYR A 280 -12.77 -34.69 26.34
CA TYR A 280 -13.28 -35.22 25.07
C TYR A 280 -12.31 -34.98 23.91
N LEU A 281 -11.73 -33.78 23.80
CA LEU A 281 -10.72 -33.49 22.77
C LEU A 281 -9.48 -34.36 22.94
N ASP A 282 -8.99 -34.50 24.17
CA ASP A 282 -7.81 -35.32 24.49
C ASP A 282 -8.07 -36.81 24.12
N ASP A 283 -9.27 -37.33 24.39
CA ASP A 283 -9.68 -38.70 24.00
C ASP A 283 -9.74 -38.88 22.47
N ILE A 284 -10.28 -37.91 21.72
CA ILE A 284 -10.32 -37.97 20.25
C ILE A 284 -8.90 -37.91 19.69
N ILE A 285 -8.08 -36.96 20.13
CA ILE A 285 -6.69 -36.79 19.68
C ILE A 285 -5.89 -38.06 19.95
N ALA A 286 -6.01 -38.65 21.15
CA ALA A 286 -5.33 -39.90 21.49
C ALA A 286 -5.75 -41.06 20.59
N LYS A 287 -7.04 -41.21 20.29
CA LYS A 287 -7.55 -42.27 19.40
C LYS A 287 -7.10 -42.10 17.96
N MET A 288 -7.07 -40.86 17.46
CA MET A 288 -6.54 -40.55 16.13
C MET A 288 -5.04 -40.88 16.04
N ARG A 289 -4.24 -40.53 17.07
CA ARG A 289 -2.81 -40.88 17.14
C ARG A 289 -2.54 -42.39 17.19
N GLN A 290 -3.34 -43.13 17.95
CA GLN A 290 -3.10 -44.57 18.14
C GLN A 290 -3.54 -45.44 16.96
N SER A 291 -4.74 -45.17 16.43
CA SER A 291 -5.39 -46.07 15.46
C SER A 291 -5.56 -45.48 14.07
N GLY A 292 -5.35 -44.16 13.91
CA GLY A 292 -5.60 -43.45 12.65
C GLY A 292 -7.07 -43.41 12.24
N TYR A 293 -8.01 -43.84 13.09
CA TYR A 293 -9.43 -43.90 12.78
C TYR A 293 -10.31 -43.61 14.02
N LEU A 294 -11.57 -43.22 13.80
CA LEU A 294 -12.54 -42.95 14.85
C LEU A 294 -13.83 -43.69 14.58
N TYR A 295 -14.38 -44.36 15.60
CA TYR A 295 -15.76 -44.86 15.55
C TYR A 295 -16.73 -43.68 15.41
N ASN A 296 -17.59 -43.71 14.38
CA ASN A 296 -18.51 -42.64 13.98
C ASN A 296 -17.80 -41.27 13.83
N PRO A 297 -16.91 -41.13 12.83
CA PRO A 297 -16.03 -39.99 12.72
C PRO A 297 -16.79 -38.69 12.40
N GLY A 298 -17.86 -38.73 11.60
CA GLY A 298 -18.66 -37.55 11.24
C GLY A 298 -19.16 -36.80 12.47
N ASP A 299 -19.95 -37.49 13.32
CA ASP A 299 -20.51 -36.86 14.52
C ASP A 299 -19.45 -36.38 15.50
N LYS A 300 -18.36 -37.15 15.68
CA LYS A 300 -17.31 -36.80 16.65
C LYS A 300 -16.50 -35.59 16.21
N LEU A 301 -16.14 -35.53 14.94
CA LEU A 301 -15.37 -34.44 14.35
C LEU A 301 -16.22 -33.17 14.20
N GLU A 302 -17.53 -33.28 13.92
CA GLU A 302 -18.43 -32.13 13.94
C GLU A 302 -18.50 -31.48 15.34
N VAL A 303 -18.60 -32.29 16.41
CA VAL A 303 -18.57 -31.77 17.79
C VAL A 303 -17.21 -31.17 18.14
N MET A 304 -16.11 -31.79 17.72
CA MET A 304 -14.77 -31.24 17.87
C MET A 304 -14.64 -29.86 17.20
N ASN A 305 -15.06 -29.74 15.95
CA ASN A 305 -15.05 -28.48 15.20
C ASN A 305 -15.94 -27.42 15.83
N ALA A 306 -17.11 -27.80 16.34
CA ALA A 306 -17.97 -26.90 17.09
C ALA A 306 -17.28 -26.41 18.37
N ILE A 307 -16.62 -27.27 19.15
CA ILE A 307 -15.86 -26.85 20.35
C ILE A 307 -14.75 -25.85 19.98
N PHE A 308 -14.00 -26.14 18.91
CA PHE A 308 -12.95 -25.24 18.44
C PHE A 308 -13.50 -23.87 18.02
N ALA A 309 -14.57 -23.85 17.21
CA ALA A 309 -15.21 -22.59 16.80
C ALA A 309 -15.77 -21.77 17.99
N LEU A 310 -16.19 -22.45 19.07
CA LEU A 310 -16.72 -21.83 20.28
C LEU A 310 -15.64 -21.33 21.25
N CYS A 311 -14.45 -21.94 21.23
CA CYS A 311 -13.36 -21.67 22.16
C CYS A 311 -12.04 -21.42 21.40
N PRO A 312 -11.79 -20.17 20.92
CA PRO A 312 -10.58 -19.82 20.17
C PRO A 312 -9.26 -20.15 20.89
N ASP A 313 -9.21 -19.93 22.20
CA ASP A 313 -8.01 -20.21 23.03
C ASP A 313 -7.59 -21.68 22.97
N ILE A 314 -8.54 -22.60 22.85
CA ILE A 314 -8.27 -24.04 22.79
C ILE A 314 -7.66 -24.42 21.44
N ILE A 315 -8.06 -23.74 20.35
CA ILE A 315 -7.44 -23.96 19.04
C ILE A 315 -5.95 -23.62 19.11
N GLU A 316 -5.58 -22.46 19.67
CA GLU A 316 -4.17 -22.08 19.80
C GLU A 316 -3.37 -23.11 20.63
N GLN A 317 -3.94 -23.58 21.75
CA GLN A 317 -3.28 -24.55 22.63
C GLN A 317 -3.09 -25.94 22.02
N ARG A 318 -3.95 -26.36 21.09
CA ARG A 318 -3.99 -27.72 20.53
C ARG A 318 -3.57 -27.80 19.07
N MET A 319 -3.25 -26.68 18.43
CA MET A 319 -2.91 -26.67 17.00
C MET A 319 -1.68 -27.54 16.70
N ASP A 320 -0.65 -27.50 17.54
CA ASP A 320 0.55 -28.34 17.37
C ASP A 320 0.22 -29.85 17.42
N ASP A 321 -0.75 -30.26 18.25
CA ASP A 321 -1.23 -31.63 18.28
C ASP A 321 -1.94 -32.00 16.96
N ILE A 322 -2.78 -31.11 16.43
CA ILE A 322 -3.51 -31.33 15.18
C ILE A 322 -2.54 -31.40 13.99
N LEU A 323 -1.57 -30.49 13.93
CA LEU A 323 -0.51 -30.51 12.92
C LEU A 323 0.26 -31.83 12.95
N SER A 324 0.67 -32.30 14.13
CA SER A 324 1.36 -33.60 14.26
C SER A 324 0.50 -34.78 13.81
N ILE A 325 -0.80 -34.80 14.12
CA ILE A 325 -1.72 -35.88 13.72
C ILE A 325 -1.84 -35.97 12.19
N ILE A 326 -1.92 -34.81 11.53
CA ILE A 326 -2.09 -34.75 10.09
C ILE A 326 -0.77 -35.10 9.38
N SER A 327 0.36 -34.58 9.86
CA SER A 327 1.68 -34.81 9.27
C SER A 327 2.19 -36.24 9.49
N ASP A 328 2.04 -36.81 10.68
CA ASP A 328 2.58 -38.14 11.01
C ASP A 328 1.60 -39.28 10.71
N GLY A 329 0.35 -38.94 10.38
CA GLY A 329 -0.74 -39.90 10.24
C GLY A 329 -0.91 -40.49 8.83
N ASN A 330 -1.99 -41.24 8.64
CA ASN A 330 -2.28 -41.87 7.36
C ASN A 330 -2.88 -40.87 6.36
N HIS A 331 -2.05 -40.26 5.52
CA HIS A 331 -2.46 -39.26 4.51
C HIS A 331 -3.60 -39.74 3.60
N SER A 332 -3.67 -41.05 3.28
CA SER A 332 -4.74 -41.60 2.43
C SER A 332 -6.10 -41.55 3.12
N ASN A 333 -6.15 -41.72 4.45
CA ASN A 333 -7.37 -41.62 5.24
C ASN A 333 -7.73 -40.15 5.54
N TRP A 334 -6.72 -39.32 5.83
CA TRP A 334 -6.92 -37.89 6.09
C TRP A 334 -7.40 -37.10 4.87
N SER A 335 -7.09 -37.59 3.66
CA SER A 335 -7.57 -37.01 2.41
C SER A 335 -8.99 -37.47 2.01
N GLN A 336 -9.69 -38.22 2.87
CA GLN A 336 -11.07 -38.66 2.63
C GLN A 336 -12.04 -38.08 3.65
N ASP A 337 -13.29 -37.88 3.23
CA ASP A 337 -14.36 -37.45 4.13
C ASP A 337 -14.78 -38.58 5.07
N PRO A 338 -15.09 -38.28 6.35
CA PRO A 338 -15.31 -36.94 6.91
C PRO A 338 -14.06 -36.26 7.52
N PHE A 339 -12.89 -36.90 7.52
CA PHE A 339 -11.67 -36.36 8.12
C PHE A 339 -11.15 -35.13 7.37
N ARG A 340 -11.11 -35.20 6.03
CA ARG A 340 -10.67 -34.11 5.15
C ARG A 340 -11.43 -32.81 5.43
N SER A 341 -12.77 -32.86 5.31
CA SER A 341 -13.64 -31.71 5.61
C SER A 341 -13.50 -31.22 7.05
N ALA A 342 -13.29 -32.11 8.01
CA ALA A 342 -13.13 -31.72 9.40
C ALA A 342 -11.82 -30.96 9.64
N PHE A 343 -10.69 -31.47 9.14
CA PHE A 343 -9.39 -30.81 9.26
C PHE A 343 -9.37 -29.47 8.54
N ILE A 344 -9.92 -29.40 7.32
CA ILE A 344 -10.07 -28.14 6.57
C ILE A 344 -10.75 -27.07 7.43
N ARG A 345 -11.87 -27.38 8.10
CA ARG A 345 -12.60 -26.42 8.95
C ARG A 345 -11.79 -25.93 10.14
N VAL A 346 -11.00 -26.80 10.78
CA VAL A 346 -10.13 -26.40 11.90
C VAL A 346 -9.00 -25.49 11.42
N LEU A 347 -8.34 -25.89 10.33
CA LEU A 347 -7.24 -25.11 9.73
C LEU A 347 -7.74 -23.73 9.29
N ASP A 348 -8.88 -23.65 8.62
CA ASP A 348 -9.52 -22.38 8.22
C ASP A 348 -9.89 -21.51 9.43
N SER A 349 -10.35 -22.12 10.52
CA SER A 349 -10.65 -21.39 11.75
C SER A 349 -9.40 -20.82 12.40
N TYR A 350 -8.28 -21.56 12.37
CA TYR A 350 -7.00 -21.06 12.85
C TYR A 350 -6.47 -19.92 12.00
N VAL A 351 -6.53 -20.04 10.66
CA VAL A 351 -6.14 -18.97 9.73
C VAL A 351 -6.95 -17.71 10.03
N ARG A 352 -8.29 -17.80 10.08
CA ARG A 352 -9.15 -16.64 10.38
C ARG A 352 -8.84 -15.99 11.73
N LEU A 353 -8.56 -16.78 12.76
CA LEU A 353 -8.23 -16.27 14.10
C LEU A 353 -6.90 -15.50 14.12
N ASN A 354 -5.94 -15.94 13.31
CA ASN A 354 -4.55 -15.53 13.44
C ASN A 354 -4.01 -14.71 12.25
N LYS A 355 -4.76 -14.56 11.15
CA LYS A 355 -4.31 -13.91 9.91
C LYS A 355 -3.86 -12.47 10.14
N THR A 356 -4.71 -11.61 10.71
CA THR A 356 -4.38 -10.20 10.97
C THR A 356 -3.13 -10.04 11.85
N ARG A 357 -2.98 -10.90 12.86
CA ARG A 357 -1.79 -10.91 13.72
C ARG A 357 -0.56 -11.38 12.95
N ALA A 358 -0.67 -12.43 12.14
CA ALA A 358 0.42 -12.93 11.29
C ALA A 358 0.88 -11.90 10.24
N ASP A 359 -0.07 -11.19 9.63
CA ASP A 359 0.19 -10.13 8.66
C ASP A 359 0.86 -8.90 9.27
N GLY A 360 0.61 -8.65 10.55
CA GLY A 360 1.18 -7.53 11.30
C GLY A 360 2.51 -7.82 11.99
N LEU A 361 3.11 -9.01 11.88
CA LEU A 361 4.34 -9.37 12.59
C LEU A 361 5.62 -8.88 11.88
N THR A 362 6.54 -8.33 12.68
CA THR A 362 7.97 -8.22 12.33
C THR A 362 8.75 -9.35 13.00
N TYR A 363 9.72 -9.96 12.32
CA TYR A 363 10.37 -11.25 12.66
C TYR A 363 11.19 -11.27 13.98
N ASP A 364 11.15 -10.20 14.77
CA ASP A 364 12.11 -9.96 15.85
C ASP A 364 11.77 -10.74 17.16
N ASP A 365 10.49 -11.09 17.40
CA ASP A 365 10.05 -11.84 18.60
C ASP A 365 9.98 -13.37 18.36
N ARG A 366 10.42 -14.14 19.36
CA ARG A 366 10.38 -15.62 19.36
C ARG A 366 8.95 -16.15 19.32
N ALA A 367 8.02 -15.55 20.07
CA ALA A 367 6.62 -15.99 20.07
C ALA A 367 5.95 -15.73 18.70
N GLY A 368 6.29 -14.61 18.06
CA GLY A 368 5.91 -14.31 16.68
C GLY A 368 6.45 -15.32 15.66
N ARG A 369 7.70 -15.75 15.80
CA ARG A 369 8.30 -16.78 14.93
C ARG A 369 7.59 -18.13 15.05
N ASP A 370 7.35 -18.62 16.27
CA ASP A 370 6.66 -19.90 16.48
C ASP A 370 5.22 -19.88 15.93
N MET A 371 4.55 -18.72 16.01
CA MET A 371 3.25 -18.51 15.40
C MET A 371 3.32 -18.54 13.87
N LEU A 372 4.26 -17.83 13.25
CA LEU A 372 4.42 -17.82 11.79
C LEU A 372 4.74 -19.22 11.26
N GLN A 373 5.57 -20.00 11.94
CA GLN A 373 5.87 -21.38 11.58
C GLN A 373 4.62 -22.27 11.64
N ARG A 374 3.77 -22.09 12.65
CA ARG A 374 2.45 -22.75 12.71
C ARG A 374 1.55 -22.32 11.55
N MET A 375 1.49 -21.02 11.24
CA MET A 375 0.70 -20.50 10.12
C MET A 375 1.16 -21.07 8.77
N ILE A 376 2.48 -21.15 8.52
CA ILE A 376 3.05 -21.76 7.32
C ILE A 376 2.61 -23.23 7.20
N ARG A 377 2.74 -24.01 8.27
CA ARG A 377 2.32 -25.43 8.28
C ARG A 377 0.81 -25.59 8.07
N VAL A 378 0.00 -24.75 8.70
CA VAL A 378 -1.46 -24.74 8.54
C VAL A 378 -1.85 -24.47 7.09
N LEU A 379 -1.31 -23.42 6.48
CA LEU A 379 -1.60 -23.07 5.07
C LEU A 379 -1.13 -24.17 4.11
N ALA A 380 0.07 -24.71 4.32
CA ALA A 380 0.61 -25.78 3.49
C ALA A 380 -0.22 -27.07 3.58
N LEU A 381 -0.62 -27.49 4.79
CA LEU A 381 -1.52 -28.64 4.97
C LEU A 381 -2.91 -28.39 4.39
N ARG A 382 -3.43 -27.18 4.57
CA ARG A 382 -4.72 -26.79 4.02
C ARG A 382 -4.74 -26.88 2.50
N LEU A 383 -3.66 -26.47 1.84
CA LEU A 383 -3.48 -26.59 0.39
C LEU A 383 -3.30 -28.05 -0.07
N LEU A 384 -2.64 -28.92 0.71
CA LEU A 384 -2.49 -30.35 0.41
C LEU A 384 -3.80 -31.14 0.57
N LEU A 385 -4.68 -30.72 1.48
CA LEU A 385 -5.99 -31.35 1.73
C LEU A 385 -7.09 -30.87 0.77
N SER A 386 -6.85 -29.78 0.03
CA SER A 386 -7.81 -29.20 -0.92
C SER A 386 -8.05 -30.12 -2.12
N SER A 387 -9.32 -30.25 -2.51
CA SER A 387 -9.77 -30.90 -3.74
C SER A 387 -10.20 -29.86 -4.79
N LYS A 388 -10.28 -30.27 -6.05
CA LYS A 388 -10.78 -29.47 -7.18
C LYS A 388 -12.25 -29.05 -7.04
N ASP A 389 -13.00 -29.73 -6.18
CA ASP A 389 -14.43 -29.52 -5.93
C ASP A 389 -14.70 -28.60 -4.72
N ASP A 390 -13.67 -28.14 -4.01
CA ASP A 390 -13.85 -27.25 -2.86
C ASP A 390 -14.10 -25.80 -3.35
N ASP A 391 -15.19 -25.19 -2.89
CA ASP A 391 -15.58 -23.79 -3.15
C ASP A 391 -14.75 -22.85 -2.26
N PHE A 392 -13.46 -22.69 -2.58
CA PHE A 392 -12.50 -21.93 -1.79
C PHE A 392 -11.36 -21.38 -2.66
N ASP A 393 -10.90 -20.16 -2.33
CA ASP A 393 -9.83 -19.49 -3.05
C ASP A 393 -8.44 -20.04 -2.73
N ILE A 394 -8.04 -21.05 -3.50
CA ILE A 394 -6.72 -21.67 -3.41
C ILE A 394 -5.59 -20.66 -3.65
N GLN A 395 -5.82 -19.61 -4.46
CA GLN A 395 -4.76 -18.66 -4.80
C GLN A 395 -4.48 -17.69 -3.66
N GLU A 396 -5.49 -17.28 -2.89
CA GLU A 396 -5.31 -16.44 -1.70
C GLU A 396 -4.36 -17.11 -0.69
N TYR A 397 -4.65 -18.35 -0.30
CA TYR A 397 -3.81 -19.05 0.69
C TYR A 397 -2.43 -19.40 0.14
N ARG A 398 -2.33 -19.61 -1.17
CA ARG A 398 -1.03 -19.81 -1.81
C ARG A 398 -0.19 -18.56 -1.77
N ALA A 399 -0.75 -17.39 -2.10
CA ALA A 399 -0.06 -16.12 -2.02
C ALA A 399 0.43 -15.87 -0.59
N ALA A 400 -0.44 -16.07 0.41
CA ALA A 400 -0.09 -15.95 1.82
C ALA A 400 1.02 -16.92 2.25
N LEU A 401 0.93 -18.21 1.89
CA LEU A 401 1.95 -19.21 2.22
C LEU A 401 3.33 -18.82 1.66
N VAL A 402 3.37 -18.48 0.37
CA VAL A 402 4.63 -18.16 -0.31
C VAL A 402 5.24 -16.87 0.25
N ARG A 403 4.41 -15.86 0.57
CA ARG A 403 4.84 -14.65 1.27
C ARG A 403 5.42 -14.96 2.65
N TYR A 404 4.78 -15.82 3.44
CA TYR A 404 5.30 -16.19 4.76
C TYR A 404 6.60 -16.99 4.70
N LEU A 405 6.81 -17.81 3.66
CA LEU A 405 8.07 -18.55 3.47
C LEU A 405 9.30 -17.63 3.29
N VAL A 406 9.11 -16.36 2.92
CA VAL A 406 10.19 -15.36 2.88
C VAL A 406 10.84 -15.19 4.25
N PHE A 407 10.08 -15.31 5.34
CA PHE A 407 10.62 -15.23 6.70
C PHE A 407 11.52 -16.42 7.07
N GLU A 408 11.32 -17.58 6.45
CA GLU A 408 12.13 -18.78 6.71
C GLU A 408 13.43 -18.78 5.87
N ASN A 409 13.43 -18.09 4.73
CA ASN A 409 14.60 -17.95 3.87
C ASN A 409 14.57 -16.66 3.03
N GLU A 410 15.07 -15.56 3.60
CA GLU A 410 15.08 -14.24 2.94
C GLU A 410 15.93 -14.20 1.67
N ALA A 411 16.91 -15.11 1.51
CA ALA A 411 17.73 -15.19 0.29
C ALA A 411 16.90 -15.57 -0.96
N LEU A 412 15.74 -16.22 -0.77
CA LEU A 412 14.81 -16.58 -1.83
C LEU A 412 13.69 -15.54 -2.04
N ALA A 413 13.75 -14.39 -1.36
CA ALA A 413 12.68 -13.39 -1.39
C ALA A 413 12.28 -12.93 -2.80
N PRO A 414 13.19 -12.66 -3.75
CA PRO A 414 12.80 -12.20 -5.09
C PRO A 414 11.88 -13.20 -5.81
N ASP A 415 12.22 -14.49 -5.77
CA ASP A 415 11.43 -15.54 -6.43
C ASP A 415 10.12 -15.85 -5.69
N LEU A 416 10.16 -15.89 -4.35
CA LEU A 416 8.98 -16.14 -3.55
C LEU A 416 7.97 -15.00 -3.69
N LEU A 417 8.39 -13.74 -3.59
CA LEU A 417 7.49 -12.59 -3.70
C LEU A 417 6.89 -12.47 -5.11
N ARG A 418 7.68 -12.74 -6.16
CA ARG A 418 7.15 -12.83 -7.53
C ARG A 418 6.07 -13.89 -7.67
N LYS A 419 6.24 -15.08 -7.06
CA LYS A 419 5.24 -16.16 -7.11
C LYS A 419 4.01 -15.87 -6.27
N ALA A 420 4.18 -15.20 -5.13
CA ALA A 420 3.06 -14.72 -4.33
C ALA A 420 2.24 -13.70 -5.12
N PHE A 421 2.91 -12.80 -5.85
CA PHE A 421 2.28 -11.84 -6.76
C PHE A 421 1.54 -12.53 -7.89
N GLU A 422 2.17 -13.49 -8.58
CA GLU A 422 1.54 -14.23 -9.67
C GLU A 422 0.25 -14.95 -9.21
N ALA A 423 0.25 -15.49 -7.99
CA ALA A 423 -0.92 -16.12 -7.38
C ALA A 423 -2.01 -15.11 -7.01
N ALA A 424 -1.66 -14.01 -6.31
CA ALA A 424 -2.62 -13.00 -5.90
C ALA A 424 -3.20 -12.20 -7.08
N ALA A 425 -2.38 -11.85 -8.07
CA ALA A 425 -2.83 -11.12 -9.25
C ALA A 425 -3.64 -11.99 -10.22
N GLY A 426 -3.68 -13.32 -10.04
CA GLY A 426 -4.34 -14.24 -10.97
C GLY A 426 -3.65 -14.34 -12.34
N THR A 427 -2.34 -14.06 -12.41
CA THR A 427 -1.58 -14.01 -13.67
C THR A 427 -0.91 -15.35 -14.03
N SER A 428 -0.98 -16.36 -13.16
CA SER A 428 -0.44 -17.71 -13.40
C SER A 428 -1.14 -18.81 -12.60
N GLU A 429 -1.59 -19.87 -13.28
CA GLU A 429 -2.08 -21.11 -12.64
C GLU A 429 -0.95 -22.16 -12.51
N SER A 430 0.10 -21.86 -11.74
CA SER A 430 1.16 -22.86 -11.52
C SER A 430 0.65 -24.00 -10.60
N PRO A 431 1.00 -25.28 -10.79
CA PRO A 431 0.61 -26.33 -9.85
C PRO A 431 1.33 -26.20 -8.48
N LEU A 432 0.73 -26.73 -7.41
CA LEU A 432 1.38 -26.92 -6.12
C LEU A 432 2.52 -27.96 -6.29
N ARG A 433 3.77 -27.57 -6.04
CA ARG A 433 4.96 -28.43 -6.27
C ARG A 433 5.63 -28.96 -4.99
N PHE A 434 5.02 -28.75 -3.82
CA PHE A 434 5.46 -29.34 -2.56
C PHE A 434 4.52 -30.48 -2.13
N GLY A 435 5.02 -31.41 -1.30
CA GLY A 435 4.27 -32.56 -0.81
C GLY A 435 4.28 -32.66 0.71
N TRP A 436 3.73 -33.74 1.25
CA TRP A 436 3.65 -34.00 2.69
C TRP A 436 5.02 -33.97 3.38
N LYS A 437 6.06 -34.51 2.74
CA LYS A 437 7.44 -34.55 3.28
C LYS A 437 8.10 -33.17 3.39
N SER A 438 7.62 -32.19 2.63
CA SER A 438 8.18 -30.84 2.62
C SER A 438 7.91 -30.10 3.94
N LEU A 439 6.92 -30.55 4.72
CA LEU A 439 6.51 -29.95 5.99
C LEU A 439 7.51 -30.21 7.14
N ASP A 440 8.38 -31.21 7.00
CA ASP A 440 9.40 -31.56 8.01
C ASP A 440 10.47 -30.46 8.12
N ASN A 441 10.72 -29.74 7.04
CA ASN A 441 11.73 -28.68 6.97
C ASN A 441 11.20 -27.48 6.17
N LEU A 442 10.85 -26.40 6.87
CA LEU A 442 10.31 -25.19 6.26
C LEU A 442 11.26 -24.51 5.27
N LYS A 443 12.59 -24.67 5.44
CA LYS A 443 13.57 -24.16 4.46
C LYS A 443 13.54 -24.94 3.16
N GLN A 444 13.30 -26.25 3.23
CA GLN A 444 13.11 -27.08 2.05
C GLN A 444 11.78 -26.72 1.35
N LEU A 445 10.71 -26.51 2.12
CA LEU A 445 9.43 -26.01 1.59
C LEU A 445 9.60 -24.67 0.84
N ALA A 446 10.38 -23.73 1.41
CA ALA A 446 10.71 -22.46 0.75
C ALA A 446 11.47 -22.67 -0.57
N LEU A 447 12.44 -23.58 -0.59
CA LEU A 447 13.19 -23.92 -1.81
C LEU A 447 12.30 -24.54 -2.88
N GLU A 448 11.42 -25.48 -2.51
CA GLU A 448 10.47 -26.13 -3.43
C GLU A 448 9.45 -25.12 -4.00
N ALA A 449 8.97 -24.20 -3.17
CA ALA A 449 8.13 -23.09 -3.61
C ALA A 449 8.88 -22.16 -4.60
N ALA A 450 10.15 -21.83 -4.31
CA ALA A 450 10.98 -20.95 -5.14
C ALA A 450 11.48 -21.59 -6.44
N SER A 451 11.67 -22.90 -6.50
CA SER A 451 12.23 -23.65 -7.65
C SER A 451 11.24 -24.08 -8.73
N ALA A 452 9.94 -23.79 -8.62
CA ALA A 452 9.01 -24.01 -9.72
C ALA A 452 9.40 -23.19 -10.96
N ASP A 453 9.96 -23.84 -11.99
CA ASP A 453 10.51 -23.24 -13.21
C ASP A 453 9.52 -22.44 -14.07
N LEU A 454 10.11 -21.46 -14.78
CA LEU A 454 9.58 -20.76 -15.95
C LEU A 454 9.26 -21.76 -17.08
N SER A 455 8.08 -22.37 -17.06
CA SER A 455 7.51 -22.85 -18.32
C SER A 455 7.25 -21.62 -19.19
N SER A 456 7.77 -21.64 -20.42
CA SER A 456 7.53 -20.60 -21.40
C SER A 456 6.01 -20.37 -21.55
N PRO A 457 5.56 -19.11 -21.52
CA PRO A 457 4.14 -18.80 -21.63
C PRO A 457 3.62 -19.36 -22.94
N THR A 458 2.66 -20.28 -22.87
CA THR A 458 1.90 -20.73 -24.04
C THR A 458 0.80 -19.73 -24.41
N SER A 459 0.68 -18.63 -23.66
CA SER A 459 -0.27 -17.54 -23.93
C SER A 459 0.26 -16.21 -23.33
N PRO A 460 0.08 -15.06 -23.99
CA PRO A 460 0.35 -13.76 -23.37
C PRO A 460 -0.50 -13.62 -22.09
N SER A 461 0.12 -13.12 -21.02
CA SER A 461 -0.56 -12.81 -19.76
C SER A 461 -1.68 -11.81 -20.04
N SER A 462 -2.94 -12.24 -19.96
CA SER A 462 -4.05 -11.29 -19.94
C SER A 462 -3.89 -10.36 -18.74
N ALA A 463 -4.08 -9.06 -18.96
CA ALA A 463 -4.14 -8.10 -17.87
C ALA A 463 -5.36 -8.43 -16.99
N GLN A 464 -5.15 -8.32 -15.68
CA GLN A 464 -6.13 -8.58 -14.64
C GLN A 464 -6.55 -7.25 -14.03
N TYR A 465 -7.85 -7.08 -13.80
CA TYR A 465 -8.41 -5.79 -13.44
C TYR A 465 -9.13 -5.82 -12.09
N TYR A 466 -8.93 -4.79 -11.27
CA TYR A 466 -9.79 -4.49 -10.12
C TYR A 466 -10.34 -3.08 -10.25
N MET A 467 -11.65 -2.92 -10.13
CA MET A 467 -12.29 -1.60 -10.18
C MET A 467 -12.71 -1.18 -8.77
N GLY A 468 -11.94 -0.27 -8.17
CA GLY A 468 -12.26 0.36 -6.89
C GLY A 468 -13.08 1.64 -7.05
N LYS A 469 -13.34 2.33 -5.94
CA LYS A 469 -13.91 3.69 -5.97
C LYS A 469 -12.86 4.68 -6.47
N GLY A 470 -13.10 5.38 -7.57
CA GLY A 470 -12.27 6.48 -8.06
C GLY A 470 -11.04 6.06 -8.88
N ALA A 471 -10.46 4.88 -8.61
CA ALA A 471 -9.31 4.32 -9.32
C ALA A 471 -9.50 2.83 -9.66
N GLY A 472 -8.78 2.34 -10.67
CA GLY A 472 -8.66 0.93 -11.02
C GLY A 472 -7.24 0.41 -10.82
N LEU A 473 -7.09 -0.89 -10.60
CA LEU A 473 -5.83 -1.62 -10.59
C LEU A 473 -5.72 -2.45 -11.87
N VAL A 474 -4.56 -2.42 -12.50
CA VAL A 474 -4.20 -3.26 -13.64
C VAL A 474 -2.98 -4.07 -13.25
N ALA A 475 -3.09 -5.39 -13.25
CA ALA A 475 -1.98 -6.28 -12.97
C ALA A 475 -1.68 -7.15 -14.19
N THR A 476 -0.42 -7.20 -14.58
CA THR A 476 0.10 -8.19 -15.53
C THR A 476 1.09 -9.08 -14.81
N ARG A 477 1.66 -10.08 -15.49
CA ARG A 477 2.73 -10.89 -14.91
C ARG A 477 3.93 -10.06 -14.45
N GLU A 478 4.23 -8.94 -15.11
CA GLU A 478 5.46 -8.16 -14.90
C GLU A 478 5.21 -6.76 -14.33
N SER A 479 3.95 -6.30 -14.32
CA SER A 479 3.61 -4.93 -13.97
C SER A 479 2.39 -4.82 -13.06
N LEU A 480 2.36 -3.78 -12.23
CA LEU A 480 1.24 -3.45 -11.35
C LEU A 480 0.98 -1.95 -11.38
N HIS A 481 -0.21 -1.55 -11.85
CA HIS A 481 -0.52 -0.15 -12.11
C HIS A 481 -1.82 0.29 -11.47
N LEU A 482 -1.82 1.48 -10.85
CA LEU A 482 -3.04 2.18 -10.45
C LEU A 482 -3.41 3.23 -11.49
N VAL A 483 -4.69 3.30 -11.84
CA VAL A 483 -5.18 4.18 -12.90
C VAL A 483 -6.40 4.96 -12.43
N SER A 484 -6.36 6.28 -12.55
CA SER A 484 -7.50 7.15 -12.26
C SER A 484 -8.68 6.85 -13.20
N GLN A 485 -9.90 6.88 -12.67
CA GLN A 485 -11.14 6.73 -13.45
C GLN A 485 -11.72 8.07 -13.93
N SER A 486 -10.96 9.17 -13.83
CA SER A 486 -11.41 10.52 -14.19
C SER A 486 -11.86 10.64 -15.66
N ARG A 487 -13.10 11.11 -15.88
CA ARG A 487 -13.77 11.18 -17.21
C ARG A 487 -13.27 12.30 -18.15
N GLY A 488 -12.09 12.89 -17.91
CA GLY A 488 -11.78 14.23 -18.44
C GLY A 488 -10.35 14.53 -18.89
N GLY A 489 -9.47 13.54 -19.08
CA GLY A 489 -8.11 13.76 -19.58
C GLY A 489 -7.37 12.45 -19.81
N VAL A 490 -6.27 12.51 -20.58
CA VAL A 490 -5.40 11.36 -20.83
C VAL A 490 -4.61 11.06 -19.56
N ASN A 491 -4.71 9.83 -19.08
CA ASN A 491 -3.98 9.39 -17.90
C ASN A 491 -2.50 9.21 -18.24
N ARG A 492 -1.61 9.83 -17.46
CA ARG A 492 -0.15 9.82 -17.65
C ARG A 492 0.54 9.18 -16.45
N ALA A 493 1.62 8.45 -16.71
CA ALA A 493 2.54 7.96 -15.68
C ALA A 493 3.11 9.11 -14.84
N ILE A 494 3.15 8.96 -13.52
CA ILE A 494 3.59 10.03 -12.60
C ILE A 494 4.75 9.64 -11.67
N LEU A 495 5.02 8.34 -11.47
CA LEU A 495 6.11 7.89 -10.61
C LEU A 495 7.43 7.87 -11.40
N PRO A 496 8.54 8.35 -10.82
CA PRO A 496 9.88 8.12 -11.37
C PRO A 496 10.19 6.63 -11.47
N VAL A 497 10.92 6.22 -12.52
CA VAL A 497 11.24 4.81 -12.83
C VAL A 497 11.87 4.06 -11.65
N ASP A 498 12.78 4.70 -10.92
CA ASP A 498 13.52 4.06 -9.81
C ASP A 498 12.82 4.16 -8.45
N MET A 499 11.62 4.77 -8.38
CA MET A 499 10.94 4.99 -7.10
C MET A 499 10.41 3.69 -6.49
N LEU A 500 9.79 2.84 -7.32
CA LEU A 500 9.19 1.55 -6.96
C LEU A 500 9.56 0.49 -8.02
N PRO A 501 10.84 0.06 -8.08
CA PRO A 501 11.36 -0.76 -9.17
C PRO A 501 10.82 -2.20 -9.18
N TRP A 502 10.27 -2.69 -8.06
CA TRP A 502 9.72 -4.05 -8.00
C TRP A 502 8.42 -4.12 -8.80
N GLN A 503 8.35 -5.06 -9.75
CA GLN A 503 7.17 -5.34 -10.56
C GLN A 503 6.63 -4.12 -11.35
N ASN A 504 7.54 -3.29 -11.87
CA ASN A 504 7.24 -2.13 -12.73
C ASN A 504 6.04 -1.31 -12.23
N ILE A 505 6.04 -0.96 -10.94
CA ILE A 505 4.91 -0.25 -10.33
C ILE A 505 4.80 1.16 -10.91
N GLN A 506 3.61 1.53 -11.36
CA GLN A 506 3.35 2.87 -11.90
C GLN A 506 1.96 3.36 -11.52
N ILE A 507 1.78 4.67 -11.47
CA ILE A 507 0.50 5.32 -11.24
C ILE A 507 0.17 6.19 -12.45
N TYR A 508 -1.06 6.13 -12.91
CA TYR A 508 -1.55 6.88 -14.05
C TYR A 508 -2.72 7.77 -13.63
N THR A 509 -2.54 9.09 -13.78
CA THR A 509 -3.59 10.08 -13.46
C THR A 509 -3.72 11.12 -14.56
N SER A 510 -4.90 11.71 -14.70
CA SER A 510 -5.12 12.83 -15.62
C SER A 510 -4.83 14.19 -14.98
N GLU A 511 -4.63 14.24 -13.66
CA GLU A 511 -4.32 15.47 -12.93
C GLU A 511 -2.82 15.77 -12.97
N ARG A 512 -2.46 17.05 -12.90
CA ARG A 512 -1.05 17.46 -12.84
C ARG A 512 -0.57 17.44 -11.40
N ILE A 513 0.41 16.60 -11.12
CA ILE A 513 1.10 16.53 -9.84
C ILE A 513 2.48 17.17 -10.03
N ALA A 514 2.94 17.93 -9.02
CA ALA A 514 4.26 18.54 -9.06
C ALA A 514 5.33 17.43 -9.13
N ALA A 515 6.25 17.54 -10.09
CA ALA A 515 7.34 16.60 -10.22
C ALA A 515 8.25 16.67 -8.98
N LEU A 516 8.68 15.50 -8.50
CA LEU A 516 9.73 15.43 -7.49
C LEU A 516 11.07 15.88 -8.12
N PRO A 517 11.88 16.67 -7.41
CA PRO A 517 13.25 16.95 -7.84
C PRO A 517 14.05 15.66 -8.04
N GLU A 518 14.95 15.62 -9.02
CA GLU A 518 15.88 14.49 -9.19
C GLU A 518 16.69 14.28 -7.90
N GLY A 519 16.74 13.03 -7.42
CA GLY A 519 17.43 12.69 -6.17
C GLY A 519 16.75 13.25 -4.91
N CYS A 520 15.42 13.43 -4.91
CA CYS A 520 14.69 13.90 -3.73
C CYS A 520 14.82 12.92 -2.55
N ASP A 521 15.69 13.27 -1.61
CA ASP A 521 15.87 12.57 -0.33
C ASP A 521 15.03 13.19 0.79
N ASP A 522 14.08 14.08 0.46
CA ASP A 522 13.24 14.76 1.45
C ASP A 522 11.91 14.06 1.71
N LEU A 523 11.74 13.55 2.93
CA LEU A 523 10.59 12.75 3.30
C LEU A 523 9.33 13.60 3.51
N ASP A 524 9.47 14.88 3.88
CA ASP A 524 8.31 15.79 3.91
C ASP A 524 7.85 16.15 2.49
N ALA A 525 8.79 16.38 1.56
CA ALA A 525 8.47 16.52 0.13
C ALA A 525 7.80 15.25 -0.45
N LEU A 526 8.32 14.06 -0.14
CA LEU A 526 7.71 12.78 -0.52
C LEU A 526 6.32 12.62 0.11
N SER A 527 6.12 13.02 1.37
CA SER A 527 4.82 12.95 2.03
C SER A 527 3.79 13.87 1.36
N CYS A 528 4.20 15.06 0.92
CA CYS A 528 3.32 15.97 0.17
C CYS A 528 3.00 15.37 -1.20
N PHE A 529 4.01 14.86 -1.90
CA PHE A 529 3.82 14.18 -3.18
C PHE A 529 2.80 13.04 -3.07
N TRP A 530 2.96 12.12 -2.12
CA TRP A 530 2.01 11.01 -1.95
C TRP A 530 0.61 11.46 -1.55
N ALA A 531 0.46 12.57 -0.82
CA ALA A 531 -0.85 13.16 -0.52
C ALA A 531 -1.52 13.73 -1.77
N ASP A 532 -0.75 14.42 -2.63
CA ASP A 532 -1.23 14.92 -3.91
C ASP A 532 -1.61 13.77 -4.86
N VAL A 533 -0.84 12.68 -4.87
CA VAL A 533 -1.14 11.45 -5.61
C VAL A 533 -2.43 10.79 -5.12
N GLU A 534 -2.61 10.66 -3.80
CA GLU A 534 -3.83 10.10 -3.19
C GLU A 534 -5.05 10.94 -3.56
N HIS A 535 -4.95 12.26 -3.50
CA HIS A 535 -6.02 13.17 -3.92
C HIS A 535 -6.32 13.07 -5.42
N ALA A 536 -5.29 13.07 -6.27
CA ALA A 536 -5.45 12.99 -7.73
C ALA A 536 -6.12 11.68 -8.20
N LEU A 537 -5.88 10.56 -7.48
CA LEU A 537 -6.48 9.27 -7.80
C LEU A 537 -7.92 9.12 -7.29
N TYR A 538 -8.22 9.58 -6.07
CA TYR A 538 -9.49 9.26 -5.40
C TYR A 538 -10.47 10.45 -5.31
N GLU A 539 -9.99 11.68 -5.43
CA GLU A 539 -10.78 12.92 -5.31
C GLU A 539 -10.55 13.88 -6.51
N PRO A 540 -10.64 13.41 -7.77
CA PRO A 540 -10.31 14.23 -8.93
C PRO A 540 -11.25 15.42 -9.07
N GLY A 541 -10.70 16.63 -9.26
CA GLY A 541 -11.41 17.88 -9.50
C GLY A 541 -11.55 18.83 -8.31
N SER A 542 -11.04 18.48 -7.13
CA SER A 542 -11.08 19.33 -5.91
C SER A 542 -9.91 20.34 -5.82
N LEU A 543 -8.77 20.06 -6.45
CA LEU A 543 -7.63 20.98 -6.48
C LEU A 543 -7.90 22.14 -7.45
N THR A 544 -7.98 23.36 -6.92
CA THR A 544 -8.04 24.59 -7.72
C THR A 544 -6.87 24.63 -8.70
N ARG A 545 -7.19 24.51 -10.00
CA ARG A 545 -6.23 24.75 -11.09
C ARG A 545 -5.50 26.07 -10.84
N PRO A 546 -4.16 26.13 -10.95
CA PRO A 546 -3.49 27.40 -11.17
C PRO A 546 -4.14 28.07 -12.38
N SER A 547 -4.61 29.31 -12.19
CA SER A 547 -5.23 30.11 -13.23
C SER A 547 -4.33 30.17 -14.47
N ARG A 548 -4.90 30.01 -15.67
CA ARG A 548 -4.25 30.18 -16.99
C ARG A 548 -3.79 31.64 -17.26
N ALA A 549 -3.42 32.40 -16.23
CA ALA A 549 -3.18 33.83 -16.33
C ALA A 549 -1.76 34.21 -16.79
N ASN A 550 -0.77 33.32 -16.70
CA ASN A 550 0.63 33.63 -17.02
C ASN A 550 1.29 32.55 -17.90
N LEU A 551 0.70 32.20 -19.04
CA LEU A 551 1.41 31.39 -20.04
C LEU A 551 2.36 32.30 -20.84
N ARG A 552 3.62 31.88 -20.98
CA ARG A 552 4.64 32.58 -21.75
C ARG A 552 4.42 32.30 -23.24
N VAL A 553 4.51 33.34 -24.07
CA VAL A 553 4.50 33.24 -25.53
C VAL A 553 5.95 33.41 -26.01
N VAL A 554 6.35 32.61 -27.00
CA VAL A 554 7.69 32.64 -27.61
C VAL A 554 7.68 33.55 -28.83
N ASP A 555 8.71 34.37 -28.97
CA ASP A 555 8.93 35.26 -30.10
C ASP A 555 10.08 34.79 -31.02
N VAL A 556 10.15 35.32 -32.24
CA VAL A 556 11.24 35.03 -33.18
C VAL A 556 12.58 35.46 -32.58
N GLY A 557 13.52 34.52 -32.53
CA GLY A 557 14.85 34.73 -31.96
C GLY A 557 15.03 34.20 -30.54
N ASP A 558 13.96 33.81 -29.85
CA ASP A 558 14.03 33.14 -28.55
C ASP A 558 14.67 31.75 -28.67
N THR A 559 15.37 31.34 -27.61
CA THR A 559 15.85 29.96 -27.44
C THR A 559 14.94 29.23 -26.46
N VAL A 560 14.42 28.08 -26.88
CA VAL A 560 13.50 27.25 -26.11
C VAL A 560 14.05 25.83 -26.01
N ARG A 561 13.96 25.24 -24.82
CA ARG A 561 14.24 23.82 -24.63
C ARG A 561 13.11 22.98 -25.18
N VAL A 562 13.39 22.21 -26.22
CA VAL A 562 12.40 21.40 -26.94
C VAL A 562 12.86 19.97 -27.13
N TYR A 563 11.92 19.05 -27.31
CA TYR A 563 12.20 17.67 -27.70
C TYR A 563 11.35 17.29 -28.93
N VAL A 564 11.80 16.30 -29.70
CA VAL A 564 11.05 15.77 -30.85
C VAL A 564 9.96 14.84 -30.35
N SER A 565 8.70 15.15 -30.64
CA SER A 565 7.55 14.34 -30.26
C SER A 565 7.15 13.35 -31.35
N GLU A 566 7.19 13.77 -32.62
CA GLU A 566 6.77 12.97 -33.77
C GLU A 566 7.64 13.28 -34.99
N ILE A 567 7.72 12.34 -35.93
CA ILE A 567 8.39 12.51 -37.23
C ILE A 567 7.34 12.45 -38.33
N GLU A 568 7.31 13.45 -39.21
CA GLU A 568 6.35 13.52 -40.31
C GLU A 568 6.97 13.03 -41.64
N GLY A 569 6.17 12.30 -42.42
CA GLY A 569 6.46 11.99 -43.82
C GLY A 569 7.71 11.13 -44.04
N ASP A 570 8.67 11.66 -44.80
CA ASP A 570 9.88 10.96 -45.27
C ASP A 570 11.06 11.02 -44.29
N GLY A 571 10.83 11.46 -43.04
CA GLY A 571 11.87 11.57 -42.02
C GLY A 571 12.70 12.85 -42.10
N ARG A 572 12.22 13.89 -42.81
CA ARG A 572 12.92 15.18 -42.95
C ARG A 572 12.29 16.34 -42.17
N LEU A 573 11.10 16.14 -41.61
CA LEU A 573 10.38 17.13 -40.79
C LEU A 573 9.98 16.51 -39.45
N PHE A 574 10.26 17.23 -38.37
CA PHE A 574 10.08 16.78 -36.99
C PHE A 574 9.13 17.72 -36.25
N ARG A 575 8.12 17.18 -35.58
CA ARG A 575 7.28 17.90 -34.63
C ARG A 575 8.03 18.02 -33.31
N VAL A 576 8.07 19.23 -32.77
CA VAL A 576 8.77 19.52 -31.51
C VAL A 576 7.84 20.14 -30.48
N LYS A 577 8.08 19.82 -29.22
CA LYS A 577 7.34 20.35 -28.06
C LYS A 577 8.28 20.95 -27.03
N PRO A 578 7.87 22.03 -26.33
CA PRO A 578 8.67 22.60 -25.26
C PRO A 578 8.67 21.68 -24.04
N VAL A 579 9.79 21.64 -23.33
CA VAL A 579 9.89 20.98 -22.01
C VAL A 579 9.13 21.80 -20.94
N ASP A 580 9.10 23.11 -21.10
CA ASP A 580 8.36 24.03 -20.22
C ASP A 580 6.90 24.14 -20.66
N GLU A 581 6.01 23.44 -19.95
CA GLU A 581 4.56 23.45 -20.20
C GLU A 581 3.88 24.82 -19.92
N SER A 582 4.62 25.82 -19.39
CA SER A 582 4.12 27.20 -19.27
C SER A 582 4.15 27.97 -20.60
N ILE A 583 4.74 27.40 -21.65
CA ILE A 583 4.83 28.01 -22.98
C ILE A 583 3.62 27.62 -23.83
N SER A 584 2.77 28.59 -24.19
CA SER A 584 1.50 28.31 -24.88
C SER A 584 1.60 28.09 -26.39
N ASN A 585 2.55 28.73 -27.07
CA ASN A 585 2.77 28.60 -28.52
C ASN A 585 4.10 27.90 -28.83
N GLY A 586 4.60 27.05 -27.92
CA GLY A 586 5.92 26.42 -28.07
C GLY A 586 5.95 25.19 -28.96
N GLU A 587 4.80 24.56 -29.24
CA GLU A 587 4.74 23.41 -30.16
C GLU A 587 4.98 23.87 -31.60
N GLY A 588 5.86 23.18 -32.33
CA GLY A 588 6.29 23.63 -33.65
C GLY A 588 7.00 22.59 -34.49
N THR A 589 7.76 23.05 -35.48
CA THR A 589 8.45 22.16 -36.44
C THR A 589 9.95 22.43 -36.52
N LEU A 590 10.74 21.37 -36.72
CA LEU A 590 12.17 21.38 -36.99
C LEU A 590 12.45 20.54 -38.23
N SER A 591 13.14 21.06 -39.24
CA SER A 591 13.50 20.28 -40.43
C SER A 591 14.95 19.80 -40.36
N LEU A 592 15.26 18.68 -41.03
CA LEU A 592 16.62 18.12 -41.08
C LEU A 592 17.66 19.14 -41.59
N SER A 593 17.26 20.00 -42.54
CA SER A 593 18.10 21.09 -43.05
C SER A 593 18.50 22.13 -42.00
N GLU A 594 17.74 22.23 -40.90
CA GLU A 594 17.98 23.10 -39.75
C GLU A 594 18.73 22.40 -38.61
N ILE A 595 19.22 21.17 -38.88
CA ILE A 595 20.13 20.41 -38.02
C ILE A 595 21.46 20.22 -38.75
N VAL A 596 21.45 19.63 -39.95
CA VAL A 596 22.66 19.37 -40.74
C VAL A 596 22.52 19.78 -42.22
N LYS A 597 23.66 20.00 -42.89
CA LYS A 597 23.75 20.42 -44.30
C LYS A 597 24.25 19.31 -45.24
N TYR A 598 23.87 18.07 -44.96
CA TYR A 598 24.07 16.88 -45.80
C TYR A 598 22.82 15.98 -45.74
N ASP A 599 22.65 15.11 -46.74
CA ASP A 599 21.50 14.22 -46.80
C ASP A 599 21.68 13.02 -45.85
N VAL A 600 20.65 12.77 -45.05
CA VAL A 600 20.47 11.55 -44.25
C VAL A 600 19.13 10.93 -44.63
N TYR A 601 19.07 9.61 -44.66
CA TYR A 601 17.86 8.84 -44.98
C TYR A 601 17.51 7.93 -43.80
N GLY A 602 16.21 7.76 -43.54
CA GLY A 602 15.73 6.78 -42.57
C GLY A 602 15.80 7.22 -41.10
N MET A 603 15.71 8.52 -40.82
CA MET A 603 15.58 9.02 -39.44
C MET A 603 14.33 8.44 -38.76
N ALA A 604 14.51 7.86 -37.57
CA ALA A 604 13.44 7.31 -36.73
C ALA A 604 13.31 8.09 -35.42
N ILE A 605 12.17 7.93 -34.73
CA ILE A 605 11.95 8.61 -33.44
C ILE A 605 13.00 8.21 -32.40
N ASP A 606 13.49 6.97 -32.47
CA ASP A 606 14.54 6.40 -31.62
C ASP A 606 15.92 7.07 -31.81
N ASP A 607 16.12 7.84 -32.89
CA ASP A 607 17.33 8.66 -33.07
C ASP A 607 17.33 9.92 -32.20
N PHE A 608 16.16 10.28 -31.66
CA PHE A 608 15.97 11.38 -30.71
C PHE A 608 15.70 10.86 -29.29
N ARG A 609 16.11 9.62 -28.99
CA ARG A 609 15.98 8.96 -27.69
C ARG A 609 17.33 8.56 -27.12
N ASP A 610 17.42 8.46 -25.79
CA ASP A 610 18.50 7.75 -25.11
C ASP A 610 18.22 6.25 -25.01
N ASP A 611 19.16 5.49 -24.42
CA ASP A 611 19.03 4.04 -24.23
C ASP A 611 17.88 3.64 -23.28
N PHE A 612 17.33 4.61 -22.53
CA PHE A 612 16.21 4.44 -21.59
C PHE A 612 14.88 4.95 -22.17
N ASN A 613 14.83 5.23 -23.49
CA ASN A 613 13.67 5.75 -24.20
C ASN A 613 13.21 7.17 -23.76
N ASN A 614 14.04 7.93 -23.04
CA ASN A 614 13.79 9.34 -22.76
C ASN A 614 14.06 10.20 -23.98
N ALA A 615 13.33 11.30 -24.16
CA ALA A 615 13.53 12.23 -25.26
C ALA A 615 14.83 13.04 -25.07
N LEU A 616 15.63 13.21 -26.12
CA LEU A 616 16.74 14.16 -26.11
C LEU A 616 16.19 15.60 -26.18
N VAL A 617 16.65 16.47 -25.29
CA VAL A 617 16.22 17.87 -25.22
C VAL A 617 17.27 18.79 -25.83
N PHE A 618 16.84 19.69 -26.71
CA PHE A 618 17.71 20.63 -27.42
C PHE A 618 17.37 22.08 -27.10
N ASP A 619 18.40 22.92 -26.98
CA ASP A 619 18.26 24.38 -26.95
C ASP A 619 18.05 24.90 -28.37
N ALA A 620 16.79 24.97 -28.81
CA ALA A 620 16.44 25.33 -30.17
C ALA A 620 16.05 26.80 -30.29
N LYS A 621 16.54 27.47 -31.34
CA LYS A 621 16.22 28.87 -31.62
C LYS A 621 15.00 28.98 -32.53
N VAL A 622 14.07 29.87 -32.22
CA VAL A 622 12.92 30.17 -33.08
C VAL A 622 13.37 30.96 -34.31
N LEU A 623 13.30 30.31 -35.47
CA LEU A 623 13.67 30.87 -36.78
C LEU A 623 12.58 31.79 -37.34
N SER A 624 11.32 31.37 -37.23
CA SER A 624 10.15 32.09 -37.76
C SER A 624 8.87 31.55 -37.14
N LEU A 625 7.80 32.35 -37.12
CA LEU A 625 6.44 31.93 -36.76
C LEU A 625 5.63 31.66 -38.04
N GLY A 626 5.01 30.49 -38.13
CA GLY A 626 4.18 30.06 -39.26
C GLY A 626 2.74 30.57 -39.20
N SER A 627 1.87 30.06 -40.08
CA SER A 627 0.44 30.39 -40.06
C SER A 627 -0.21 29.83 -38.78
N GLY A 628 -0.62 30.72 -37.87
CA GLY A 628 -1.23 30.36 -36.59
C GLY A 628 -0.29 30.45 -35.37
N ASP A 629 0.81 31.21 -35.47
CA ASP A 629 1.82 31.39 -34.40
C ASP A 629 2.61 30.11 -34.04
N GLU A 630 2.64 29.12 -34.94
CA GLU A 630 3.44 27.90 -34.76
C GLU A 630 4.94 28.17 -35.05
N PRO A 631 5.85 28.04 -34.06
CA PRO A 631 7.28 28.27 -34.26
C PRO A 631 7.93 27.22 -35.16
N ARG A 632 8.84 27.69 -36.02
CA ARG A 632 9.81 26.87 -36.74
C ARG A 632 11.17 27.03 -36.08
N TYR A 633 11.78 25.93 -35.70
CA TYR A 633 13.00 25.89 -34.91
C TYR A 633 14.25 25.62 -35.75
N THR A 634 15.42 26.01 -35.25
CA THR A 634 16.73 25.66 -35.82
C THR A 634 17.75 25.34 -34.73
N LEU A 635 18.58 24.32 -34.98
CA LEU A 635 19.68 23.88 -34.10
C LEU A 635 21.06 24.34 -34.60
N LEU A 636 21.13 24.87 -35.82
CA LEU A 636 22.39 25.31 -36.43
C LEU A 636 23.20 26.31 -35.58
N PRO A 637 22.60 27.27 -34.84
CA PRO A 637 23.36 28.15 -33.96
C PRO A 637 24.04 27.39 -32.82
N ALA A 638 23.32 26.49 -32.14
CA ALA A 638 23.84 25.69 -31.04
C ALA A 638 24.99 24.78 -31.49
N ILE A 639 24.86 24.16 -32.68
CA ILE A 639 25.92 23.35 -33.29
C ILE A 639 27.17 24.21 -33.57
N LYS A 640 27.00 25.42 -34.11
CA LYS A 640 28.15 26.32 -34.36
C LYS A 640 28.87 26.71 -33.08
N ASP A 641 28.13 26.94 -32.00
CA ASP A 641 28.71 27.30 -30.70
C ASP A 641 29.43 26.11 -30.07
N MET A 642 28.87 24.90 -30.14
CA MET A 642 29.51 23.65 -29.71
C MET A 642 30.86 23.45 -30.43
N VAL A 643 30.87 23.47 -31.77
CA VAL A 643 32.11 23.31 -32.54
C VAL A 643 33.14 24.39 -32.20
N ARG A 644 32.74 25.65 -32.02
CA ARG A 644 33.68 26.72 -31.65
C ARG A 644 34.31 26.54 -30.26
N ASN A 645 33.59 25.92 -29.34
CA ASN A 645 34.06 25.69 -27.98
C ASN A 645 34.93 24.42 -27.90
N ASP A 646 34.68 23.44 -28.75
CA ASP A 646 35.26 22.09 -28.63
C ASP A 646 36.42 21.81 -29.62
N LEU A 647 36.61 22.65 -30.65
CA LEU A 647 37.63 22.45 -31.70
C LEU A 647 38.65 23.60 -31.78
N ASP A 648 39.88 23.30 -31.36
CA ASP A 648 41.06 24.14 -31.60
C ASP A 648 41.66 23.93 -32.99
N GLU A 649 42.31 24.96 -33.54
CA GLU A 649 43.12 24.81 -34.76
C GLU A 649 44.11 23.64 -34.60
N ASP A 650 44.29 22.88 -35.68
CA ASP A 650 45.10 21.65 -35.74
C ASP A 650 44.50 20.38 -35.11
N THR A 651 43.24 20.40 -34.63
CA THR A 651 42.55 19.19 -34.15
C THR A 651 42.36 18.15 -35.29
N PRO A 652 42.81 16.89 -35.14
CA PRO A 652 42.57 15.85 -36.13
C PRO A 652 41.13 15.33 -36.05
N LEU A 653 40.47 15.24 -37.20
CA LEU A 653 39.10 14.77 -37.37
C LEU A 653 39.04 13.55 -38.29
N GLU A 654 38.42 12.48 -37.84
CA GLU A 654 38.10 11.31 -38.67
C GLU A 654 36.88 11.63 -39.53
N CYS A 655 37.04 11.56 -40.85
CA CYS A 655 36.07 12.06 -41.81
C CYS A 655 35.74 11.02 -42.88
N LEU A 656 34.46 10.90 -43.22
CA LEU A 656 33.96 10.16 -44.37
C LEU A 656 33.83 11.10 -45.58
N VAL A 657 34.46 10.77 -46.70
CA VAL A 657 34.36 11.53 -47.95
C VAL A 657 33.07 11.20 -48.70
N MET A 658 32.21 12.20 -48.89
CA MET A 658 30.90 12.08 -49.52
C MET A 658 30.90 12.48 -51.00
N GLY A 659 31.92 13.21 -51.45
CA GLY A 659 32.09 13.63 -52.83
C GLY A 659 33.13 14.74 -52.95
N TRP A 660 33.12 15.47 -54.06
CA TRP A 660 33.99 16.63 -54.26
C TRP A 660 33.22 17.78 -54.91
N THR A 661 33.71 18.99 -54.69
CA THR A 661 33.19 20.22 -55.30
C THR A 661 34.35 21.14 -55.70
N LYS A 662 34.06 22.21 -56.44
CA LYS A 662 35.02 23.29 -56.70
C LYS A 662 34.72 24.46 -55.78
N TYR A 663 35.60 24.71 -54.82
CA TYR A 663 35.52 25.85 -53.91
C TYR A 663 36.66 26.83 -54.19
N LYS A 664 36.33 28.10 -54.44
CA LYS A 664 37.29 29.17 -54.83
C LYS A 664 38.27 28.75 -55.93
N GLY A 665 37.81 27.94 -56.89
CA GLY A 665 38.62 27.48 -58.04
C GLY A 665 39.55 26.29 -57.79
N ARG A 666 39.55 25.69 -56.58
CA ARG A 666 40.30 24.47 -56.24
C ARG A 666 39.35 23.29 -56.01
N GLU A 667 39.82 22.08 -56.27
CA GLU A 667 39.09 20.86 -55.92
C GLU A 667 39.13 20.67 -54.40
N THR A 668 37.96 20.56 -53.78
CA THR A 668 37.78 20.34 -52.34
C THR A 668 36.83 19.18 -52.13
N TYR A 669 37.17 18.27 -51.24
CA TYR A 669 36.36 17.09 -50.94
C TYR A 669 35.33 17.40 -49.86
N LEU A 670 34.08 17.03 -50.11
CA LEU A 670 33.01 17.16 -49.13
C LEU A 670 33.02 15.92 -48.25
N GLY A 671 32.95 16.11 -46.93
CA GLY A 671 32.88 14.99 -46.00
C GLY A 671 32.05 15.29 -44.77
N ILE A 672 31.96 14.29 -43.90
CA ILE A 672 31.28 14.34 -42.59
C ILE A 672 32.26 13.81 -41.55
N SER A 673 32.44 14.51 -40.43
CA SER A 673 33.26 14.01 -39.30
C SER A 673 32.54 12.86 -38.58
N ALA A 674 33.27 12.04 -37.82
CA ALA A 674 32.68 11.01 -36.95
C ALA A 674 31.66 11.59 -35.94
N GLN A 675 31.83 12.86 -35.57
CA GLN A 675 30.92 13.60 -34.68
C GLN A 675 29.75 14.26 -35.42
N GLY A 676 29.65 14.08 -36.75
CA GLY A 676 28.54 14.58 -37.58
C GLY A 676 28.77 15.94 -38.24
N ASP A 677 29.94 16.56 -38.08
CA ASP A 677 30.18 17.90 -38.62
C ASP A 677 30.39 17.87 -40.14
N PRO A 678 29.78 18.80 -40.91
CA PRO A 678 30.04 18.89 -42.34
C PRO A 678 31.44 19.49 -42.59
N VAL A 679 32.31 18.75 -43.26
CA VAL A 679 33.70 19.16 -43.51
C VAL A 679 33.99 19.40 -45.01
N ASN A 680 34.88 20.34 -45.28
CA ASN A 680 35.51 20.59 -46.57
C ASN A 680 37.00 20.24 -46.44
N ILE A 681 37.45 19.17 -47.10
CA ILE A 681 38.81 18.66 -47.01
C ILE A 681 39.63 19.13 -48.23
N VAL A 682 40.73 19.83 -47.97
CA VAL A 682 41.67 20.32 -48.98
C VAL A 682 42.90 19.42 -48.99
N THR A 683 43.38 19.07 -50.18
CA THR A 683 44.57 18.25 -50.40
C THR A 683 45.35 18.75 -51.61
N GLU A 684 46.68 18.66 -51.57
CA GLU A 684 47.56 19.20 -52.61
C GLU A 684 47.94 18.14 -53.67
N SER A 685 47.91 16.84 -53.32
CA SER A 685 48.42 15.76 -54.18
C SER A 685 47.62 14.46 -54.13
N THR A 686 46.78 14.25 -53.12
CA THR A 686 46.03 13.00 -52.92
C THR A 686 44.64 13.11 -53.53
N LYS A 687 44.26 12.19 -54.42
CA LYS A 687 42.88 12.10 -54.91
C LYS A 687 42.06 11.21 -54.00
N LEU A 688 41.03 11.77 -53.38
CA LEU A 688 40.06 11.04 -52.55
C LEU A 688 38.86 10.64 -53.39
N SER A 689 38.25 9.50 -53.04
CA SER A 689 37.03 8.98 -53.64
C SER A 689 35.88 9.04 -52.64
N LYS A 690 34.65 9.03 -53.16
CA LYS A 690 33.45 8.91 -52.32
C LYS A 690 33.50 7.55 -51.61
N GLY A 691 33.34 7.56 -50.28
CA GLY A 691 33.42 6.38 -49.41
C GLY A 691 34.75 6.24 -48.68
N ASP A 692 35.76 7.05 -48.99
CA ASP A 692 37.05 7.01 -48.29
C ASP A 692 36.92 7.57 -46.87
N TYR A 693 37.57 6.91 -45.91
CA TYR A 693 37.75 7.42 -44.55
C TYR A 693 39.16 7.99 -44.40
N VAL A 694 39.25 9.22 -43.91
CA VAL A 694 40.51 9.96 -43.79
C VAL A 694 40.58 10.69 -42.46
N VAL A 695 41.80 10.93 -41.99
CA VAL A 695 42.05 11.89 -40.92
C VAL A 695 42.37 13.23 -41.57
N ALA A 696 41.60 14.25 -41.24
CA ALA A 696 41.77 15.62 -41.71
C ALA A 696 41.96 16.57 -40.53
N THR A 697 42.94 17.44 -40.61
CA THR A 697 43.28 18.40 -39.56
C THR A 697 42.41 19.66 -39.72
N TYR A 698 41.65 20.02 -38.68
CA TYR A 698 40.82 21.21 -38.65
C TYR A 698 41.67 22.49 -38.77
N MET A 699 41.21 23.41 -39.62
CA MET A 699 41.88 24.70 -39.83
C MET A 699 41.01 25.88 -39.40
N SER A 700 39.75 25.92 -39.83
CA SER A 700 38.84 27.03 -39.54
C SER A 700 37.40 26.67 -39.88
N MET A 701 36.44 27.40 -39.34
CA MET A 701 35.03 27.27 -39.71
C MET A 701 34.63 28.30 -40.78
N GLU A 702 34.01 27.84 -41.87
CA GLU A 702 33.46 28.71 -42.90
C GLU A 702 32.17 29.43 -42.44
N PRO A 703 31.80 30.58 -43.04
CA PRO A 703 30.53 31.26 -42.73
C PRO A 703 29.29 30.40 -42.93
N THR A 704 29.38 29.40 -43.82
CA THR A 704 28.36 28.40 -44.10
C THR A 704 28.15 27.39 -42.97
N GLY A 705 29.04 27.36 -41.97
CA GLY A 705 29.05 26.40 -40.86
C GLY A 705 29.80 25.11 -41.15
N ARG A 706 30.49 25.00 -42.30
CA ARG A 706 31.33 23.84 -42.62
C ARG A 706 32.75 24.02 -42.09
N LEU A 707 33.36 22.93 -41.64
CA LEU A 707 34.74 22.93 -41.16
C LEU A 707 35.69 22.80 -42.35
N LEU A 708 36.60 23.75 -42.50
CA LEU A 708 37.70 23.65 -43.44
C LEU A 708 38.81 22.84 -42.81
N CYS A 709 39.14 21.70 -43.42
CA CYS A 709 40.17 20.78 -42.94
C CYS A 709 41.23 20.54 -44.01
N ARG A 710 42.47 20.31 -43.59
CA ARG A 710 43.55 19.84 -44.45
C ARG A 710 43.66 18.33 -44.34
N TYR A 711 43.70 17.63 -45.47
CA TYR A 711 43.99 16.20 -45.47
C TYR A 711 45.32 15.91 -44.77
N ASN A 712 45.34 14.95 -43.86
CA ASN A 712 46.54 14.53 -43.14
C ASN A 712 46.99 13.13 -43.59
N ARG A 713 46.17 12.11 -43.35
CA ARG A 713 46.51 10.70 -43.61
C ARG A 713 45.23 9.85 -43.81
N PRO A 714 45.33 8.64 -44.40
CA PRO A 714 44.24 7.66 -44.28
C PRO A 714 44.05 7.25 -42.81
N VAL A 715 42.85 6.75 -42.48
CA VAL A 715 42.58 6.14 -41.17
C VAL A 715 43.41 4.87 -40.97
N ASP A 716 43.62 4.48 -39.72
CA ASP A 716 44.36 3.27 -39.35
C ASP A 716 43.59 1.98 -39.71
N GLU A 717 44.28 0.84 -39.83
CA GLU A 717 43.66 -0.44 -40.26
C GLU A 717 42.54 -0.91 -39.31
N ASP A 718 42.60 -0.53 -38.03
CA ASP A 718 41.62 -0.90 -36.99
C ASP A 718 40.51 0.16 -36.81
N PHE A 719 40.36 1.10 -37.75
CA PHE A 719 39.39 2.19 -37.66
C PHE A 719 37.94 1.70 -37.75
N ASN A 720 37.10 2.14 -36.80
CA ASN A 720 35.68 1.82 -36.79
C ASN A 720 34.91 2.73 -37.77
N THR A 721 34.48 2.18 -38.90
CA THR A 721 33.72 2.91 -39.93
C THR A 721 32.37 3.36 -39.43
N PHE A 722 31.90 4.53 -39.87
CA PHE A 722 30.61 5.09 -39.49
C PHE A 722 29.83 5.61 -40.71
N THR A 723 28.50 5.52 -40.66
CA THR A 723 27.62 6.06 -41.71
C THR A 723 27.21 7.51 -41.44
N PRO A 724 26.67 8.25 -42.43
CA PRO A 724 26.09 9.57 -42.18
C PRO A 724 24.96 9.56 -41.14
N HIS A 725 24.25 8.43 -40.98
CA HIS A 725 23.20 8.24 -39.96
C HIS A 725 23.82 8.09 -38.55
N ASP A 726 24.89 7.29 -38.41
CA ASP A 726 25.63 7.16 -37.15
C ASP A 726 26.24 8.51 -36.71
N ALA A 727 26.75 9.29 -37.67
CA ALA A 727 27.36 10.58 -37.41
C ALA A 727 26.34 11.62 -36.89
N ILE A 728 25.13 11.68 -37.49
CA ILE A 728 24.07 12.57 -36.99
C ILE A 728 23.53 12.11 -35.63
N ARG A 729 23.42 10.80 -35.38
CA ARG A 729 23.01 10.27 -34.06
C ARG A 729 24.03 10.66 -32.98
N THR A 730 25.32 10.58 -33.30
CA THR A 730 26.40 11.05 -32.43
C THR A 730 26.29 12.56 -32.18
N MET A 731 26.06 13.37 -33.23
CA MET A 731 25.84 14.81 -33.10
C MET A 731 24.65 15.17 -32.21
N LEU A 732 23.50 14.53 -32.42
CA LEU A 732 22.29 14.77 -31.61
C LEU A 732 22.54 14.40 -30.14
N PHE A 733 23.26 13.32 -29.89
CA PHE A 733 23.61 12.93 -28.53
C PHE A 733 24.59 13.90 -27.86
N LEU A 734 25.54 14.47 -28.61
CA LEU A 734 26.47 15.49 -28.09
C LEU A 734 25.78 16.85 -27.86
N LEU A 735 24.85 17.21 -28.73
CA LEU A 735 24.14 18.50 -28.70
C LEU A 735 23.07 18.57 -27.60
N LYS A 736 22.63 17.44 -27.05
CA LYS A 736 21.55 17.42 -26.04
C LYS A 736 21.93 18.26 -24.83
N SER A 737 21.00 19.11 -24.40
CA SER A 737 21.12 19.90 -23.16
C SER A 737 20.75 19.06 -21.92
N SER A 738 19.79 18.15 -22.09
CA SER A 738 19.22 17.30 -21.04
C SER A 738 18.40 16.16 -21.69
N VAL A 739 17.78 15.31 -20.87
CA VAL A 739 16.79 14.32 -21.29
C VAL A 739 15.43 14.64 -20.67
N PHE A 740 14.35 14.32 -21.38
CA PHE A 740 12.98 14.52 -20.94
C PHE A 740 12.21 13.21 -20.98
N HIS A 741 11.73 12.77 -19.82
CA HIS A 741 10.91 11.58 -19.72
C HIS A 741 9.53 11.86 -20.34
N ILE A 742 9.15 11.10 -21.37
CA ILE A 742 7.80 11.18 -21.92
C ILE A 742 6.91 10.25 -21.11
N PRO A 743 5.89 10.78 -20.41
CA PRO A 743 5.00 9.94 -19.63
C PRO A 743 4.24 8.97 -20.53
N GLU A 744 4.34 7.67 -20.23
CA GLU A 744 3.47 6.66 -20.84
C GLU A 744 2.00 6.97 -20.51
N THR A 745 1.11 6.74 -21.47
CA THR A 745 -0.33 6.97 -21.30
C THR A 745 -1.08 5.65 -21.19
N MET A 746 -1.98 5.54 -20.22
CA MET A 746 -2.80 4.35 -20.04
C MET A 746 -4.24 4.75 -19.73
N ASP A 747 -5.14 4.55 -20.69
CA ASP A 747 -6.56 4.83 -20.53
C ASP A 747 -7.34 3.55 -20.23
N LEU A 748 -8.01 3.51 -19.07
CA LEU A 748 -9.04 2.49 -18.81
C LEU A 748 -10.26 2.67 -19.75
N ALA A 749 -10.39 3.82 -20.41
CA ALA A 749 -11.57 4.25 -21.16
C ALA A 749 -11.53 3.95 -22.66
N SER A 750 -10.35 3.75 -23.28
CA SER A 750 -10.24 3.54 -24.74
C SER A 750 -10.66 2.14 -25.20
N GLU A 751 -10.89 1.20 -24.28
CA GLU A 751 -11.51 -0.11 -24.55
C GLU A 751 -13.01 -0.14 -24.19
N ASN A 752 -13.57 0.95 -23.65
CA ASN A 752 -14.96 1.00 -23.21
C ASN A 752 -15.89 1.53 -24.32
N THR A 753 -16.09 0.71 -25.35
CA THR A 753 -17.46 0.55 -25.86
C THR A 753 -18.20 -0.40 -24.91
N ASP A 754 -19.48 -0.16 -24.64
CA ASP A 754 -20.37 -0.87 -23.68
C ASP A 754 -20.45 -2.43 -23.84
N ASP A 755 -19.56 -3.07 -24.60
CA ASP A 755 -19.52 -4.51 -24.89
C ASP A 755 -18.32 -5.28 -24.29
N ASP A 756 -17.32 -4.64 -23.67
CA ASP A 756 -16.17 -5.35 -23.08
C ASP A 756 -16.04 -5.11 -21.57
N LEU A 757 -16.72 -5.95 -20.78
CA LEU A 757 -16.31 -6.16 -19.38
C LEU A 757 -14.95 -6.89 -19.39
N PRO A 758 -13.98 -6.50 -18.54
CA PRO A 758 -12.70 -7.19 -18.46
C PRO A 758 -12.91 -8.69 -18.20
N GLU A 759 -12.28 -9.54 -19.02
CA GLU A 759 -12.52 -11.00 -19.03
C GLU A 759 -12.13 -11.70 -17.72
N SER A 760 -11.35 -11.06 -16.86
CA SER A 760 -10.96 -11.59 -15.55
C SER A 760 -10.76 -10.46 -14.55
N THR A 761 -11.43 -10.57 -13.41
CA THR A 761 -11.43 -9.57 -12.33
C THR A 761 -10.71 -10.10 -11.10
N ILE A 762 -9.81 -9.31 -10.53
CA ILE A 762 -9.17 -9.61 -9.24
C ILE A 762 -10.25 -9.48 -8.14
N GLU A 763 -10.24 -10.38 -7.16
CA GLU A 763 -11.15 -10.30 -6.00
C GLU A 763 -10.57 -9.38 -4.91
N PRO A 764 -11.42 -8.72 -4.08
CA PRO A 764 -10.94 -7.84 -3.00
C PRO A 764 -9.93 -8.51 -2.05
N GLU A 765 -10.13 -9.78 -1.74
CA GLU A 765 -9.27 -10.60 -0.87
C GLU A 765 -7.87 -10.78 -1.46
N HIS A 766 -7.76 -10.88 -2.79
CA HIS A 766 -6.47 -10.89 -3.48
C HIS A 766 -5.77 -9.55 -3.46
N VAL A 767 -6.50 -8.45 -3.55
CA VAL A 767 -5.91 -7.11 -3.39
C VAL A 767 -5.36 -6.92 -1.98
N VAL A 768 -5.98 -7.51 -0.96
CA VAL A 768 -5.41 -7.56 0.41
C VAL A 768 -4.09 -8.31 0.43
N GLU A 769 -3.97 -9.46 -0.23
CA GLU A 769 -2.67 -10.14 -0.32
C GLU A 769 -1.64 -9.33 -1.12
N LEU A 770 -2.03 -8.63 -2.19
CA LEU A 770 -1.13 -7.72 -2.91
C LEU A 770 -0.60 -6.61 -1.99
N ILE A 771 -1.45 -6.02 -1.14
CA ILE A 771 -1.02 -5.02 -0.14
C ILE A 771 0.06 -5.60 0.78
N HIS A 772 -0.12 -6.83 1.27
CA HIS A 772 0.86 -7.46 2.16
C HIS A 772 2.14 -7.91 1.44
N ILE A 773 2.06 -8.27 0.15
CA ILE A 773 3.24 -8.55 -0.68
C ILE A 773 4.06 -7.27 -0.85
N ILE A 774 3.42 -6.16 -1.23
CA ILE A 774 4.07 -4.84 -1.34
C ILE A 774 4.72 -4.42 -0.02
N ASP A 775 4.03 -4.61 1.09
CA ASP A 775 4.60 -4.31 2.41
C ASP A 775 5.83 -5.19 2.72
N ARG A 776 5.82 -6.47 2.35
CA ARG A 776 6.98 -7.35 2.53
C ARG A 776 8.14 -6.94 1.62
N VAL A 777 7.89 -6.60 0.36
CA VAL A 777 8.90 -6.02 -0.55
C VAL A 777 9.52 -4.79 0.10
N GLY A 778 8.70 -3.85 0.56
CA GLY A 778 9.15 -2.66 1.26
C GLY A 778 10.01 -3.01 2.48
N SER A 779 9.59 -3.96 3.32
CA SER A 779 10.33 -4.33 4.53
C SER A 779 11.76 -4.85 4.30
N LEU A 780 12.04 -5.39 3.10
CA LEU A 780 13.35 -5.91 2.71
C LEU A 780 14.26 -4.83 2.10
N GLU A 781 13.72 -3.65 1.78
CA GLU A 781 14.50 -2.54 1.25
C GLU A 781 15.42 -1.95 2.33
N SER A 782 16.70 -1.81 1.99
CA SER A 782 17.68 -1.15 2.86
C SER A 782 17.37 0.34 3.01
N SER A 783 16.99 1.00 1.92
CA SER A 783 16.62 2.42 1.90
C SER A 783 15.32 2.67 2.66
N TYR A 784 15.39 3.52 3.68
CA TYR A 784 14.19 3.93 4.43
C TYR A 784 13.22 4.76 3.57
N LEU A 785 13.72 5.47 2.55
CA LEU A 785 12.91 6.24 1.59
C LEU A 785 12.10 5.29 0.71
N ARG A 786 12.73 4.22 0.20
CA ARG A 786 12.02 3.19 -0.58
C ARG A 786 10.99 2.47 0.29
N ARG A 787 11.36 2.11 1.53
CA ARG A 787 10.42 1.60 2.54
C ARG A 787 9.19 2.48 2.68
N PHE A 788 9.38 3.81 2.79
CA PHE A 788 8.29 4.77 2.88
C PHE A 788 7.40 4.78 1.62
N ASN A 789 8.00 4.78 0.42
CA ASN A 789 7.27 4.76 -0.84
C ASN A 789 6.43 3.48 -1.03
N TYR A 790 6.96 2.30 -0.67
CA TYR A 790 6.19 1.05 -0.71
C TYR A 790 5.03 1.07 0.30
N MET A 791 5.21 1.64 1.50
CA MET A 791 4.11 1.81 2.47
C MET A 791 3.04 2.79 1.93
N ALA A 792 3.45 3.85 1.25
CA ALA A 792 2.53 4.80 0.63
C ALA A 792 1.70 4.12 -0.48
N PHE A 793 2.34 3.34 -1.35
CA PHE A 793 1.65 2.57 -2.38
C PHE A 793 0.70 1.51 -1.79
N ALA A 794 1.13 0.79 -0.75
CA ALA A 794 0.28 -0.16 -0.01
C ALA A 794 -0.95 0.52 0.62
N ARG A 795 -0.79 1.74 1.14
CA ARG A 795 -1.90 2.57 1.62
C ARG A 795 -2.88 2.93 0.49
N MET A 796 -2.39 3.24 -0.71
CA MET A 796 -3.26 3.52 -1.86
C MET A 796 -4.11 2.29 -2.23
N LEU A 797 -3.48 1.12 -2.32
CA LEU A 797 -4.21 -0.13 -2.54
C LEU A 797 -5.24 -0.42 -1.43
N ALA A 798 -4.94 -0.11 -0.17
CA ALA A 798 -5.90 -0.23 0.92
C ALA A 798 -7.09 0.74 0.76
N ARG A 799 -6.85 1.95 0.24
CA ARG A 799 -7.89 2.93 -0.07
C ARG A 799 -8.76 2.49 -1.25
N LEU A 800 -8.15 1.85 -2.26
CA LEU A 800 -8.83 1.29 -3.44
C LEU A 800 -9.96 0.33 -3.05
N ILE A 801 -9.73 -0.50 -2.03
CA ILE A 801 -10.69 -1.50 -1.50
C ILE A 801 -11.54 -0.99 -0.33
N ASP A 802 -11.47 0.29 0.02
CA ASP A 802 -12.19 0.93 1.14
C ASP A 802 -11.90 0.28 2.52
N ASN A 803 -10.70 -0.31 2.70
CA ASN A 803 -10.28 -0.92 3.97
C ASN A 803 -9.65 0.13 4.90
N ASN A 804 -10.51 0.84 5.65
CA ASN A 804 -10.08 1.90 6.56
C ASN A 804 -9.09 1.44 7.65
N GLY A 805 -9.13 0.16 8.05
CA GLY A 805 -8.19 -0.40 9.02
C GLY A 805 -6.76 -0.42 8.47
N LEU A 806 -6.57 -0.98 7.27
CA LEU A 806 -5.26 -1.00 6.60
C LEU A 806 -4.78 0.41 6.24
N VAL A 807 -5.69 1.30 5.81
CA VAL A 807 -5.37 2.71 5.53
C VAL A 807 -4.79 3.39 6.78
N GLN A 808 -5.41 3.23 7.94
CA GLN A 808 -4.92 3.78 9.21
C GLN A 808 -3.61 3.12 9.65
N TYR A 809 -3.48 1.80 9.49
CA TYR A 809 -2.26 1.05 9.81
C TYR A 809 -1.04 1.60 9.05
N PHE A 810 -1.12 1.73 7.72
CA PHE A 810 -0.01 2.28 6.93
C PHE A 810 0.25 3.76 7.22
N ALA A 811 -0.79 4.59 7.43
CA ALA A 811 -0.59 5.98 7.84
C ALA A 811 0.24 6.11 9.12
N ARG A 812 -0.02 5.26 10.12
CA ARG A 812 0.73 5.27 11.38
C ARG A 812 2.17 4.81 11.20
N ARG A 813 2.40 3.77 10.39
CA ARG A 813 3.77 3.34 10.06
C ARG A 813 4.56 4.42 9.33
N MET A 814 3.92 5.12 8.39
CA MET A 814 4.51 6.28 7.71
C MET A 814 4.79 7.43 8.69
N SER A 815 3.88 7.72 9.63
CA SER A 815 4.07 8.70 10.71
C SER A 815 5.27 8.35 11.60
N PHE A 816 5.43 7.07 11.96
CA PHE A 816 6.61 6.61 12.72
C PHE A 816 7.92 6.91 11.97
N VAL A 817 8.01 6.61 10.67
CA VAL A 817 9.22 6.91 9.87
C VAL A 817 9.48 8.42 9.81
N ARG A 818 8.42 9.23 9.69
CA ARG A 818 8.52 10.70 9.74
C ARG A 818 9.10 11.19 11.06
N ARG A 819 8.51 10.78 12.18
CA ARG A 819 8.96 11.18 13.53
C ARG A 819 10.39 10.72 13.80
N LEU A 820 10.76 9.52 13.36
CA LEU A 820 12.13 9.03 13.48
C LEU A 820 13.11 9.89 12.68
N ARG A 821 12.74 10.34 11.48
CA ARG A 821 13.55 11.30 10.71
C ARG A 821 13.63 12.66 11.40
N THR A 822 12.52 13.18 11.93
CA THR A 822 12.52 14.43 12.72
C THR A 822 13.46 14.31 13.92
N PHE A 823 13.49 13.16 14.59
CA PHE A 823 14.45 12.91 15.66
C PHE A 823 15.89 12.94 15.16
N VAL A 824 16.18 12.27 14.03
CA VAL A 824 17.52 12.26 13.43
C VAL A 824 18.01 13.67 13.05
N SER A 825 17.11 14.56 12.61
CA SER A 825 17.48 15.92 12.20
C SER A 825 17.52 16.92 13.36
N SER A 826 16.58 16.83 14.30
CA SER A 826 16.38 17.84 15.36
C SER A 826 16.77 17.37 16.76
N GLY A 827 17.02 16.07 16.98
CA GLY A 827 17.21 15.48 18.30
C GLY A 827 15.95 15.47 19.18
N TYR A 828 14.81 15.95 18.66
CA TYR A 828 13.57 16.13 19.40
C TYR A 828 12.44 15.22 18.88
N ILE A 829 11.67 14.66 19.81
CA ILE A 829 10.39 14.00 19.53
C ILE A 829 9.36 14.50 20.54
N ASN A 830 8.17 14.86 20.06
CA ASN A 830 7.04 15.19 20.92
C ASN A 830 6.48 13.92 21.57
N VAL A 831 6.62 13.79 22.89
CA VAL A 831 6.18 12.62 23.68
C VAL A 831 4.66 12.51 23.74
N ASP A 832 3.93 13.62 23.71
CA ASP A 832 2.47 13.61 23.77
C ASP A 832 1.87 13.02 22.48
N ASP A 833 2.48 13.31 21.35
CA ASP A 833 2.09 12.71 20.07
C ASP A 833 2.31 11.19 20.07
N ILE A 834 3.42 10.71 20.67
CA ILE A 834 3.70 9.27 20.80
C ILE A 834 2.65 8.60 21.70
N ARG A 835 2.28 9.25 22.81
CA ARG A 835 1.25 8.72 23.72
C ARG A 835 -0.11 8.63 23.04
N ALA A 836 -0.50 9.64 22.27
CA ALA A 836 -1.72 9.59 21.47
C ALA A 836 -1.67 8.47 20.42
N ASP A 837 -0.52 8.21 19.82
CA ASP A 837 -0.33 7.09 18.88
C ASP A 837 -0.43 5.73 19.59
N GLU A 838 0.12 5.58 20.81
CA GLU A 838 0.02 4.37 21.64
C GLU A 838 -1.42 4.07 22.07
N GLU A 839 -2.15 5.07 22.60
CA GLU A 839 -3.56 4.91 23.01
C GLU A 839 -4.47 4.50 21.84
N ASN A 840 -4.10 4.91 20.63
CA ASN A 840 -4.85 4.61 19.41
C ASN A 840 -4.32 3.39 18.65
N SER A 841 -3.19 2.77 19.06
CA SER A 841 -2.44 1.76 18.27
C SER A 841 -3.25 0.52 17.84
N GLY A 842 -4.37 0.24 18.50
CA GLY A 842 -5.28 -0.86 18.15
C GLY A 842 -4.62 -2.25 18.32
N ASP A 843 -5.19 -3.27 17.69
CA ASP A 843 -4.73 -4.68 17.75
C ASP A 843 -3.39 -4.96 17.00
N TYR A 844 -2.53 -3.95 16.80
CA TYR A 844 -1.28 -4.08 16.02
C TYR A 844 -0.02 -3.95 16.90
N PRO A 845 0.55 -5.07 17.39
CA PRO A 845 1.71 -5.06 18.30
C PRO A 845 2.94 -4.31 17.78
N VAL A 846 3.15 -4.32 16.45
CA VAL A 846 4.30 -3.63 15.84
C VAL A 846 4.20 -2.12 15.97
N LEU A 847 3.00 -1.53 15.92
CA LEU A 847 2.85 -0.09 16.11
C LEU A 847 3.14 0.32 17.55
N GLU A 848 2.70 -0.49 18.52
CA GLU A 848 3.00 -0.28 19.93
C GLU A 848 4.52 -0.39 20.19
N MET A 849 5.16 -1.43 19.66
CA MET A 849 6.61 -1.63 19.74
C MET A 849 7.37 -0.42 19.17
N ARG A 850 6.99 0.04 17.97
CA ARG A 850 7.64 1.18 17.31
C ARG A 850 7.42 2.49 18.07
N SER A 851 6.22 2.73 18.58
CA SER A 851 5.93 3.91 19.42
C SER A 851 6.76 3.90 20.70
N ARG A 852 6.90 2.74 21.35
CA ARG A 852 7.78 2.54 22.51
C ARG A 852 9.24 2.85 22.18
N GLN A 853 9.74 2.41 21.02
CA GLN A 853 11.10 2.71 20.57
C GLN A 853 11.32 4.23 20.40
N LEU A 854 10.38 4.96 19.80
CA LEU A 854 10.46 6.44 19.73
C LEU A 854 10.45 7.08 21.12
N ARG A 855 9.64 6.55 22.04
CA ARG A 855 9.58 7.06 23.42
C ARG A 855 10.90 6.87 24.16
N ILE A 856 11.56 5.71 24.01
CA ILE A 856 12.89 5.47 24.56
C ILE A 856 13.89 6.49 24.00
N LEU A 857 13.88 6.72 22.68
CA LEU A 857 14.75 7.70 22.03
C LEU A 857 14.51 9.13 22.52
N SER A 858 13.25 9.49 22.81
CA SER A 858 12.90 10.80 23.33
C SER A 858 13.45 11.09 24.74
N TYR A 859 13.86 10.05 25.48
CA TYR A 859 14.38 10.16 26.85
C TYR A 859 15.91 10.09 26.94
N ILE A 860 16.60 10.11 25.79
CA ILE A 860 18.06 10.25 25.76
C ILE A 860 18.42 11.64 26.29
N TYR A 861 19.37 11.68 27.23
CA TYR A 861 19.77 12.84 28.04
C TYR A 861 18.67 13.42 28.94
N ASP A 862 17.68 12.61 29.33
CA ASP A 862 16.67 12.97 30.35
C ASP A 862 16.73 12.02 31.56
N SER A 863 17.58 12.37 32.52
CA SER A 863 17.75 11.63 33.78
C SER A 863 16.46 11.46 34.60
N SER A 864 15.45 12.34 34.40
CA SER A 864 14.18 12.26 35.15
C SER A 864 13.33 11.05 34.75
N LYS A 865 13.61 10.43 33.59
CA LYS A 865 12.88 9.28 33.06
C LYS A 865 13.65 7.96 33.19
N ASN A 866 14.73 7.94 33.97
CA ASN A 866 15.54 6.73 34.18
C ASN A 866 14.72 5.56 34.72
N ASP A 867 13.73 5.80 35.58
CA ASP A 867 12.84 4.75 36.11
C ASP A 867 12.09 4.01 34.98
N PHE A 868 11.57 4.74 34.00
CA PHE A 868 10.90 4.17 32.83
C PHE A 868 11.86 3.30 31.99
N LEU A 869 13.11 3.74 31.81
CA LEU A 869 14.11 2.97 31.08
C LEU A 869 14.46 1.68 31.82
N TRP A 870 14.56 1.73 33.15
CA TRP A 870 14.77 0.54 33.99
C TRP A 870 13.60 -0.45 33.91
N ASP A 871 12.36 0.03 33.91
CA ASP A 871 11.17 -0.82 33.75
C ASP A 871 11.18 -1.58 32.41
N ILE A 872 11.63 -0.93 31.34
CA ILE A 872 11.80 -1.61 30.04
C ILE A 872 12.93 -2.64 30.10
N ILE A 873 14.04 -2.34 30.76
CA ILE A 873 15.17 -3.28 30.88
C ILE A 873 14.80 -4.50 31.72
N ALA A 874 13.97 -4.32 32.74
CA ALA A 874 13.53 -5.38 33.66
C ALA A 874 12.32 -6.19 33.14
N GLY A 875 11.56 -5.64 32.18
CA GLY A 875 10.38 -6.27 31.60
C GLY A 875 10.67 -7.28 30.48
N ASP A 876 9.60 -7.91 29.98
CA ASP A 876 9.63 -8.84 28.84
C ASP A 876 9.28 -8.08 27.55
N TYR A 877 10.28 -7.40 26.98
CA TYR A 877 10.15 -6.58 25.77
C TYR A 877 11.14 -7.01 24.68
N ASP A 878 10.94 -6.53 23.44
CA ASP A 878 11.80 -6.86 22.30
C ASP A 878 13.26 -6.43 22.50
N GLU A 879 14.19 -7.21 21.95
CA GLU A 879 15.64 -7.00 22.11
C GLU A 879 16.09 -5.60 21.69
N THR A 880 15.46 -5.04 20.65
CA THR A 880 15.77 -3.70 20.15
C THR A 880 15.36 -2.63 21.16
N SER A 881 14.13 -2.68 21.69
CA SER A 881 13.67 -1.77 22.75
C SER A 881 14.54 -1.87 24.00
N VAL A 882 14.86 -3.08 24.47
CA VAL A 882 15.73 -3.29 25.63
C VAL A 882 17.14 -2.75 25.37
N GLY A 883 17.68 -2.97 24.18
CA GLY A 883 18.98 -2.45 23.74
C GLY A 883 19.01 -0.92 23.71
N LEU A 884 17.99 -0.29 23.14
CA LEU A 884 17.83 1.17 23.11
C LEU A 884 17.70 1.75 24.52
N ALA A 885 16.93 1.12 25.41
CA ALA A 885 16.76 1.58 26.78
C ALA A 885 18.08 1.55 27.56
N LYS A 886 18.89 0.50 27.40
CA LYS A 886 20.25 0.42 27.98
C LYS A 886 21.15 1.54 27.49
N LEU A 887 21.10 1.85 26.18
CA LEU A 887 21.93 2.89 25.58
C LEU A 887 21.49 4.29 26.05
N ALA A 888 20.19 4.55 26.11
CA ALA A 888 19.63 5.79 26.64
C ALA A 888 20.02 5.99 28.11
N LEU A 889 19.89 4.95 28.94
CA LEU A 889 20.31 5.00 30.34
C LEU A 889 21.82 5.27 30.49
N THR A 890 22.64 4.62 29.66
CA THR A 890 24.09 4.84 29.64
C THR A 890 24.40 6.29 29.27
N ALA A 891 23.71 6.87 28.29
CA ALA A 891 23.86 8.28 27.90
C ALA A 891 23.53 9.23 29.05
N ASN A 892 22.43 8.95 29.77
CA ASN A 892 21.99 9.76 30.91
C ASN A 892 23.02 9.75 32.04
N LEU A 893 23.58 8.58 32.37
CA LEU A 893 24.61 8.43 33.39
C LEU A 893 25.94 9.08 32.98
N SER A 894 26.35 8.97 31.71
CA SER A 894 27.57 9.62 31.21
C SER A 894 27.51 11.14 31.32
N MET A 895 26.33 11.74 31.13
CA MET A 895 26.11 13.18 31.30
C MET A 895 26.26 13.63 32.76
N GLU A 896 25.84 12.81 33.73
CA GLU A 896 26.04 13.10 35.16
C GLU A 896 27.50 12.99 35.61
N MET A 897 28.31 12.24 34.86
CA MET A 897 29.72 11.97 35.15
C MET A 897 30.70 12.85 34.36
N ASP A 898 30.21 13.72 33.47
CA ASP A 898 31.01 14.58 32.59
C ASP A 898 31.99 13.77 31.70
N VAL A 899 31.49 12.68 31.09
CA VAL A 899 32.29 11.79 30.23
C VAL A 899 31.80 11.88 28.77
N ASP A 900 32.35 12.84 28.03
CA ASP A 900 31.99 13.09 26.62
C ASP A 900 32.43 11.96 25.67
N GLU A 901 33.47 11.21 26.03
CA GLU A 901 34.11 10.18 25.18
C GLU A 901 33.18 9.00 24.86
N ALA A 902 32.14 8.75 25.67
CA ALA A 902 31.18 7.66 25.49
C ALA A 902 30.08 7.98 24.44
N GLN A 903 29.82 9.25 24.15
CA GLN A 903 28.64 9.69 23.37
C GLN A 903 28.68 9.24 21.91
N GLY A 904 29.85 9.29 21.28
CA GLY A 904 30.03 8.83 19.89
C GLY A 904 29.77 7.33 19.73
N ALA A 905 30.21 6.53 20.70
CA ALA A 905 29.97 5.09 20.72
C ALA A 905 28.48 4.75 20.94
N ILE A 906 27.80 5.47 21.83
CA ILE A 906 26.35 5.32 22.08
C ILE A 906 25.56 5.64 20.81
N THR A 907 25.85 6.78 20.18
CA THR A 907 25.18 7.23 18.94
C THR A 907 25.41 6.26 17.79
N GLY A 908 26.65 5.75 17.64
CA GLY A 908 26.97 4.71 16.66
C GLY A 908 26.21 3.41 16.91
N ARG A 909 26.03 3.01 18.17
CA ARG A 909 25.29 1.78 18.51
C ARG A 909 23.78 1.92 18.34
N ILE A 910 23.21 3.08 18.65
CA ILE A 910 21.79 3.40 18.36
C ILE A 910 21.55 3.37 16.85
N SER A 911 22.46 3.96 16.07
CA SER A 911 22.38 3.94 14.61
C SER A 911 22.39 2.52 14.04
N GLN A 912 23.21 1.64 14.61
CA GLN A 912 23.23 0.21 14.25
C GLN A 912 21.92 -0.51 14.60
N LEU A 913 21.35 -0.28 15.79
CA LEU A 913 20.10 -0.92 16.21
C LEU A 913 18.89 -0.48 15.38
N LEU A 914 18.86 0.78 14.96
CA LEU A 914 17.75 1.34 14.16
C LEU A 914 17.97 1.17 12.65
N ASN A 915 19.17 0.76 12.24
CA ASN A 915 19.62 0.69 10.85
C ASN A 915 19.42 2.02 10.09
N ILE A 916 19.66 3.13 10.77
CA ILE A 916 19.56 4.52 10.26
C ILE A 916 20.71 5.32 10.88
N GLU A 917 21.34 6.21 10.12
CA GLU A 917 22.35 7.12 10.66
C GLU A 917 21.67 8.16 11.56
N VAL A 918 21.88 8.05 12.87
CA VAL A 918 21.28 8.96 13.86
C VAL A 918 22.30 10.00 14.28
N LYS A 919 21.92 11.28 14.21
CA LYS A 919 22.66 12.38 14.82
C LYS A 919 21.94 12.83 16.07
N ILE A 920 22.36 12.30 17.21
CA ILE A 920 21.82 12.76 18.50
C ILE A 920 22.47 14.10 18.80
N GLN A 921 21.66 15.16 18.90
CA GLN A 921 22.19 16.48 19.27
C GLN A 921 22.84 16.39 20.64
N GLN A 922 24.05 16.94 20.74
CA GLN A 922 24.74 17.02 22.02
C GLN A 922 23.95 17.89 23.00
N PRO A 923 23.92 17.52 24.28
CA PRO A 923 23.25 18.32 25.29
C PRO A 923 23.91 19.70 25.35
N ILE A 924 23.12 20.77 25.25
CA ILE A 924 23.64 22.13 25.30
C ILE A 924 24.08 22.44 26.73
N PHE A 925 25.34 22.81 26.88
CA PHE A 925 25.93 23.24 28.14
C PHE A 925 25.89 24.78 28.25
N LEU A 926 25.18 25.29 29.25
CA LEU A 926 25.00 26.73 29.50
C LEU A 926 26.02 27.31 30.48
N GLY A 927 26.99 26.50 30.93
CA GLY A 927 28.04 26.89 31.88
C GLY A 927 27.85 26.27 33.26
N GLU A 928 28.66 26.71 34.23
CA GLU A 928 28.55 26.31 35.63
C GLU A 928 27.80 27.37 36.44
N GLU A 929 27.18 26.98 37.56
CA GLU A 929 26.55 27.95 38.46
C GLU A 929 27.59 28.93 39.03
N THR A 930 27.22 30.22 39.10
CA THR A 930 28.10 31.29 39.59
C THR A 930 27.35 32.25 40.50
N GLN A 931 28.01 33.34 40.90
CA GLN A 931 27.38 34.42 41.66
C GLN A 931 26.27 35.14 40.88
N THR A 932 26.27 35.07 39.55
CA THR A 932 25.27 35.72 38.68
C THR A 932 24.41 34.72 37.90
N LEU A 933 24.61 33.41 38.09
CA LEU A 933 23.95 32.36 37.32
C LEU A 933 23.47 31.22 38.24
N GLU A 934 22.20 30.84 38.14
CA GLU A 934 21.58 29.71 38.85
C GLU A 934 20.80 28.84 37.86
N PHE A 935 20.82 27.53 38.08
CA PHE A 935 20.10 26.55 37.28
C PHE A 935 19.08 25.77 38.12
N LYS A 936 17.91 25.54 37.55
CA LYS A 936 16.90 24.63 38.07
C LYS A 936 16.26 23.85 36.93
N SER A 937 15.99 22.57 37.15
CA SER A 937 15.27 21.74 36.16
C SER A 937 13.78 22.06 36.14
N SER A 938 13.20 22.45 37.28
CA SER A 938 11.77 22.66 37.47
C SER A 938 11.46 23.81 38.44
N TYR A 939 10.34 24.51 38.20
CA TYR A 939 9.70 25.47 39.11
C TYR A 939 8.72 24.81 40.09
N ILE A 940 8.19 23.62 39.77
CA ILE A 940 7.15 22.95 40.57
C ILE A 940 7.65 21.75 41.41
N CYS A 941 8.78 21.16 41.03
CA CYS A 941 9.38 20.00 41.69
C CYS A 941 10.72 20.38 42.38
N PRO A 942 10.90 20.05 43.68
CA PRO A 942 12.20 20.17 44.35
C PRO A 942 13.27 19.22 43.82
N GLU A 943 14.54 19.59 43.99
CA GLU A 943 15.69 18.79 43.51
C GLU A 943 15.82 17.40 44.17
N ASP A 944 15.29 17.24 45.38
CA ASP A 944 15.40 15.99 46.16
C ASP A 944 14.22 15.03 45.94
N GLY A 945 13.20 15.41 45.15
CA GLY A 945 11.90 14.76 45.14
C GLY A 945 11.40 14.36 43.75
N LEU A 946 11.06 13.08 43.59
CA LEU A 946 10.32 12.52 42.44
C LEU A 946 8.84 12.99 42.37
N HIS A 947 8.42 13.90 43.25
CA HIS A 947 7.02 14.33 43.41
C HIS A 947 6.90 15.86 43.51
N ILE A 948 5.78 16.38 43.00
CA ILE A 948 5.46 17.81 43.00
C ILE A 948 5.29 18.31 44.43
N ASP A 949 6.06 19.34 44.81
CA ASP A 949 5.94 20.08 46.06
C ASP A 949 6.14 21.57 45.79
N MET A 950 5.07 22.16 45.27
CA MET A 950 5.00 23.55 44.83
C MET A 950 5.37 24.57 45.92
N PRO A 951 4.84 24.51 47.15
CA PRO A 951 5.21 25.46 48.20
C PRO A 951 6.71 25.45 48.49
N ARG A 952 7.30 24.27 48.65
CA ARG A 952 8.72 24.12 48.97
C ARG A 952 9.61 24.63 47.83
N GLN A 953 9.30 24.25 46.60
CA GLN A 953 10.10 24.66 45.45
C GLN A 953 9.97 26.16 45.15
N ARG A 954 8.75 26.72 45.26
CA ARG A 954 8.51 28.15 45.14
C ARG A 954 9.32 28.93 46.18
N ASP A 955 9.31 28.50 47.45
CA ASP A 955 10.07 29.16 48.51
C ASP A 955 11.57 29.14 48.22
N HIS A 956 12.08 28.01 47.73
CA HIS A 956 13.48 27.88 47.33
C HIS A 956 13.86 28.82 46.18
N ILE A 957 13.03 28.89 45.13
CA ILE A 957 13.26 29.77 43.98
C ILE A 957 13.15 31.25 44.36
N LEU A 958 12.14 31.63 45.16
CA LEU A 958 11.97 33.01 45.62
C LEU A 958 13.13 33.48 46.51
N GLN A 959 13.73 32.59 47.32
CA GLN A 959 14.95 32.90 48.06
C GLN A 959 16.12 33.24 47.13
N ARG A 960 16.30 32.49 46.03
CA ARG A 960 17.35 32.77 45.03
C ARG A 960 17.09 34.06 44.27
N ILE A 961 15.85 34.33 43.88
CA ILE A 961 15.46 35.59 43.24
C ILE A 961 15.73 36.76 44.19
N CYS A 962 15.32 36.66 45.46
CA CYS A 962 15.62 37.65 46.49
C CYS A 962 17.15 37.84 46.67
N GLY A 963 17.90 36.74 46.65
CA GLY A 963 19.37 36.70 46.64
C GLY A 963 20.01 37.52 45.53
N PHE A 964 19.48 37.43 44.31
CA PHE A 964 19.94 38.21 43.16
C PHE A 964 19.52 39.68 43.25
N LEU A 965 18.27 39.97 43.64
CA LEU A 965 17.78 41.34 43.81
C LEU A 965 18.63 42.15 44.81
N ASN A 966 19.17 41.49 45.84
CA ASN A 966 19.99 42.10 46.88
C ASN A 966 21.50 42.09 46.58
N SER A 967 21.91 41.49 45.46
CA SER A 967 23.30 41.43 45.00
C SER A 967 23.64 42.61 44.09
N ALA A 968 24.91 43.02 44.05
CA ALA A 968 25.34 44.22 43.31
C ALA A 968 25.15 44.11 41.79
N GLN A 969 25.26 42.90 41.24
CA GLN A 969 25.22 42.65 39.79
C GLN A 969 23.90 42.02 39.31
N GLY A 970 23.01 41.61 40.23
CA GLY A 970 21.83 40.84 39.86
C GLY A 970 22.21 39.43 39.40
N GLY A 971 21.44 38.85 38.48
CA GLY A 971 21.78 37.57 37.86
C GLY A 971 20.68 37.01 36.96
N LYS A 972 20.89 35.77 36.50
CA LYS A 972 19.95 35.00 35.70
C LYS A 972 19.66 33.67 36.38
N LEU A 973 18.39 33.28 36.38
CA LEU A 973 17.92 31.96 36.78
C LEU A 973 17.32 31.26 35.55
N TYR A 974 17.87 30.11 35.18
CA TYR A 974 17.32 29.27 34.11
C TYR A 974 16.51 28.13 34.70
N ILE A 975 15.32 27.92 34.14
CA ILE A 975 14.41 26.82 34.46
C ILE A 975 14.30 25.90 33.25
N GLY A 976 14.57 24.61 33.46
CA GLY A 976 14.78 23.61 32.40
C GLY A 976 16.26 23.26 32.18
N VAL A 977 17.12 23.55 33.16
CA VAL A 977 18.57 23.28 33.13
C VAL A 977 18.93 22.50 34.39
N ASN A 978 19.65 21.40 34.27
CA ASN A 978 20.01 20.61 35.44
C ASN A 978 21.12 21.30 36.26
N ARG A 979 21.40 20.77 37.46
CA ARG A 979 22.44 21.30 38.36
C ARG A 979 23.86 21.33 37.76
N TYR A 980 24.08 20.56 36.71
CA TYR A 980 25.35 20.45 36.00
C TYR A 980 25.46 21.44 34.84
N GLY A 981 24.43 22.27 34.58
CA GLY A 981 24.46 23.28 33.51
C GLY A 981 23.98 22.82 32.14
N TYR A 982 23.48 21.57 32.01
CA TYR A 982 22.96 21.07 30.74
C TYR A 982 21.46 21.32 30.59
N VAL A 983 21.05 21.66 29.37
CA VAL A 983 19.64 21.87 29.02
C VAL A 983 18.89 20.53 28.99
N VAL A 984 17.96 20.38 29.93
CA VAL A 984 17.10 19.19 30.05
C VAL A 984 15.67 19.45 29.58
N GLY A 985 15.24 20.72 29.55
CA GLY A 985 13.89 21.14 29.19
C GLY A 985 12.98 21.33 30.42
N ASN A 986 11.98 22.19 30.26
CA ASN A 986 11.03 22.54 31.31
C ASN A 986 9.73 21.75 31.14
N ASP A 987 9.67 20.58 31.78
CA ASP A 987 8.50 19.69 31.80
C ASP A 987 7.27 20.32 32.47
N ASP A 988 7.47 21.31 33.35
CA ASP A 988 6.39 21.95 34.09
C ASP A 988 5.35 22.54 33.15
N LEU A 989 5.76 23.04 31.98
CA LEU A 989 4.87 23.65 31.00
C LEU A 989 3.73 22.70 30.58
N TYR A 990 3.99 21.39 30.57
CA TYR A 990 3.03 20.36 30.17
C TYR A 990 2.20 19.82 31.34
N HIS A 991 2.50 20.24 32.57
CA HIS A 991 1.69 19.88 33.73
C HIS A 991 0.26 20.46 33.60
N HIS A 992 -0.74 19.77 34.15
CA HIS A 992 -2.17 20.15 34.03
C HIS A 992 -2.50 21.57 34.51
N LEU A 993 -1.62 22.18 35.31
CA LEU A 993 -1.73 23.57 35.76
C LEU A 993 -1.52 24.59 34.63
N PHE A 994 -0.75 24.22 33.60
CA PHE A 994 -0.33 25.12 32.53
C PHE A 994 -0.79 24.63 31.16
N GLY A 995 -0.82 23.31 30.92
CA GLY A 995 -1.39 22.70 29.72
C GLY A 995 -0.72 23.17 28.41
N GLY A 996 0.60 23.36 28.42
CA GLY A 996 1.38 23.83 27.27
C GLY A 996 1.45 25.35 27.11
N ASP A 997 0.75 26.11 27.96
CA ASP A 997 0.56 27.56 27.78
C ASP A 997 1.69 28.37 28.44
N ARG A 998 2.59 28.90 27.60
CA ARG A 998 3.76 29.69 28.03
C ARG A 998 3.37 30.98 28.74
N ASP A 999 2.27 31.62 28.34
CA ASP A 999 1.81 32.87 28.93
C ASP A 999 1.24 32.63 30.32
N LYS A 1000 0.48 31.54 30.51
CA LYS A 1000 0.02 31.11 31.85
C LYS A 1000 1.20 30.79 32.77
N TYR A 1001 2.23 30.12 32.24
CA TYR A 1001 3.42 29.80 33.00
C TYR A 1001 4.16 31.06 33.45
N GLU A 1002 4.44 32.00 32.54
CA GLU A 1002 5.07 33.29 32.89
C GLU A 1002 4.23 34.07 33.90
N LEU A 1003 2.92 34.19 33.65
CA LEU A 1003 2.00 34.92 34.52
C LEU A 1003 2.02 34.35 35.93
N ARG A 1004 2.09 33.02 36.08
CA ARG A 1004 2.19 32.37 37.38
C ARG A 1004 3.46 32.77 38.10
N VAL A 1005 4.62 32.63 37.45
CA VAL A 1005 5.92 32.98 38.05
C VAL A 1005 5.95 34.45 38.46
N ARG A 1006 5.50 35.37 37.60
CA ARG A 1006 5.47 36.81 37.90
C ARG A 1006 4.47 37.16 39.01
N ASN A 1007 3.33 36.47 39.08
CA ASN A 1007 2.40 36.64 40.20
C ASN A 1007 3.00 36.16 41.52
N ASP A 1008 3.67 35.00 41.53
CA ASP A 1008 4.34 34.49 42.73
C ASP A 1008 5.42 35.46 43.22
N ILE A 1009 6.22 36.05 42.32
CA ILE A 1009 7.19 37.11 42.67
C ILE A 1009 6.46 38.34 43.22
N ARG A 1010 5.47 38.88 42.51
CA ARG A 1010 4.77 40.11 42.92
C ARG A 1010 4.07 39.98 44.27
N ILE A 1011 3.43 38.84 44.53
CA ILE A 1011 2.70 38.57 45.78
C ILE A 1011 3.68 38.46 46.95
N ASN A 1012 4.83 37.80 46.76
CA ASN A 1012 5.73 37.43 47.85
C ASN A 1012 6.90 38.41 48.07
N LEU A 1013 7.37 39.07 47.01
CA LEU A 1013 8.52 40.00 47.03
C LEU A 1013 8.12 41.46 46.78
N GLY A 1014 6.88 41.72 46.35
CA GLY A 1014 6.33 43.05 46.12
C GLY A 1014 6.54 43.62 44.71
N GLY A 1015 5.86 44.74 44.43
CA GLY A 1015 5.85 45.36 43.10
C GLY A 1015 7.22 45.86 42.63
N ALA A 1016 7.96 46.53 43.51
CA ALA A 1016 9.29 47.06 43.18
C ALA A 1016 10.30 45.95 42.83
N ALA A 1017 10.20 44.78 43.47
CA ALA A 1017 11.02 43.62 43.13
C ALA A 1017 10.63 43.04 41.75
N ASN A 1018 9.33 42.99 41.45
CA ASN A 1018 8.83 42.51 40.17
C ASN A 1018 9.22 43.44 39.00
N ASP A 1019 9.34 44.75 39.22
CA ASP A 1019 9.79 45.72 38.20
C ASP A 1019 11.29 45.55 37.83
N CYS A 1020 12.06 44.91 38.71
CA CYS A 1020 13.46 44.56 38.47
C CYS A 1020 13.63 43.28 37.62
N ILE A 1021 12.56 42.59 37.25
CA ILE A 1021 12.60 41.28 36.61
C ILE A 1021 12.12 41.36 35.16
N SER A 1022 12.91 40.77 34.26
CA SER A 1022 12.52 40.44 32.89
C SER A 1022 12.51 38.93 32.70
N THR A 1023 11.58 38.42 31.91
CA THR A 1023 11.43 37.00 31.62
C THR A 1023 11.43 36.76 30.13
N LEU A 1024 12.01 35.63 29.71
CA LEU A 1024 12.00 35.20 28.32
C LEU A 1024 12.06 33.67 28.23
N TRP A 1025 11.68 33.14 27.08
CA TRP A 1025 11.96 31.76 26.69
C TRP A 1025 13.19 31.77 25.78
N LEU A 1026 14.16 30.88 26.03
CA LEU A 1026 15.34 30.78 25.16
C LEU A 1026 14.91 30.46 23.72
N ASP A 1027 15.69 30.96 22.77
CA ASP A 1027 15.54 30.59 21.37
C ASP A 1027 15.72 29.07 21.22
N PRO A 1028 14.88 28.37 20.43
CA PRO A 1028 15.07 26.97 20.10
C PRO A 1028 16.49 26.62 19.63
N ALA A 1029 17.18 27.52 18.93
CA ALA A 1029 18.56 27.32 18.50
C ALA A 1029 19.56 27.30 19.68
N GLU A 1030 19.30 28.07 20.73
CA GLU A 1030 20.16 28.15 21.93
C GLU A 1030 19.82 27.08 22.98
N SER A 1031 18.68 26.41 22.83
CA SER A 1031 18.16 25.42 23.79
C SER A 1031 18.04 24.00 23.20
N GLY A 1032 18.43 23.80 21.95
CA GLY A 1032 18.38 22.50 21.28
C GLY A 1032 16.94 22.03 21.08
N GLY A 1033 16.04 22.98 20.79
CA GLY A 1033 14.61 22.76 20.64
C GLY A 1033 13.83 22.58 21.96
N LYS A 1034 14.49 22.57 23.11
CA LYS A 1034 13.85 22.34 24.42
C LYS A 1034 13.32 23.64 25.03
N ASN A 1035 12.21 23.56 25.76
CA ASN A 1035 11.65 24.72 26.46
C ASN A 1035 12.54 25.09 27.66
N VAL A 1036 13.15 26.28 27.64
CA VAL A 1036 13.90 26.81 28.79
C VAL A 1036 13.38 28.21 29.11
N PHE A 1037 12.98 28.41 30.36
CA PHE A 1037 12.47 29.69 30.84
C PHE A 1037 13.54 30.43 31.63
N VAL A 1038 13.80 31.68 31.27
CA VAL A 1038 14.86 32.49 31.86
C VAL A 1038 14.26 33.67 32.61
N ILE A 1039 14.72 33.85 33.85
CA ILE A 1039 14.37 34.98 34.70
C ILE A 1039 15.63 35.82 34.87
N GLU A 1040 15.64 36.99 34.24
CA GLU A 1040 16.71 37.98 34.38
C GLU A 1040 16.36 38.97 35.48
N ILE A 1041 17.28 39.14 36.42
CA ILE A 1041 17.01 39.81 37.69
C ILE A 1041 18.03 40.94 37.85
N ARG A 1042 17.55 42.19 37.78
CA ARG A 1042 18.37 43.38 38.04
C ARG A 1042 18.43 43.67 39.54
N PRO A 1043 19.53 44.24 40.06
CA PRO A 1043 19.60 44.68 41.46
C PRO A 1043 18.46 45.63 41.83
N ASN A 1044 17.87 45.43 43.01
CA ASN A 1044 17.00 46.40 43.66
C ASN A 1044 17.81 47.23 44.66
N GLN A 1045 17.96 48.53 44.36
CA GLN A 1045 18.77 49.45 45.16
C GLN A 1045 18.27 49.61 46.61
N PHE A 1046 16.97 49.42 46.85
CA PHE A 1046 16.37 49.59 48.18
C PHE A 1046 16.37 48.31 49.03
N GLY A 1047 16.79 47.19 48.43
CA GLY A 1047 16.72 45.87 49.04
C GLY A 1047 15.32 45.26 49.06
N THR A 1048 15.25 43.95 48.90
CA THR A 1048 14.02 43.16 48.93
C THR A 1048 14.09 42.19 50.10
N GLU A 1049 13.03 42.15 50.90
CA GLU A 1049 12.89 41.22 52.03
C GLU A 1049 12.01 40.04 51.63
N TYR A 1050 12.38 38.82 52.05
CA TYR A 1050 11.55 37.63 51.90
C TYR A 1050 11.57 36.79 53.18
N GLY A 1051 10.39 36.55 53.77
CA GLY A 1051 10.28 35.74 54.99
C GLY A 1051 10.99 36.32 56.21
N GLY A 1052 11.00 37.65 56.37
CA GLY A 1052 11.64 38.32 57.51
C GLY A 1052 13.15 38.54 57.37
N LYS A 1053 13.73 38.23 56.21
CA LYS A 1053 15.18 38.18 55.96
C LYS A 1053 15.53 38.80 54.61
N TYR A 1054 16.74 39.36 54.51
CA TYR A 1054 17.34 39.79 53.25
C TYR A 1054 18.24 38.69 52.75
N TRP A 1055 17.88 38.01 51.67
CA TRP A 1055 18.72 36.97 51.10
C TRP A 1055 19.77 37.61 50.19
N VAL A 1056 21.04 37.23 50.30
CA VAL A 1056 22.14 37.78 49.50
C VAL A 1056 22.96 36.64 48.91
N ARG A 1057 23.27 36.72 47.62
CA ARG A 1057 24.05 35.69 46.92
C ARG A 1057 25.56 35.91 47.07
N GLN A 1058 26.26 34.85 47.45
CA GLN A 1058 27.73 34.81 47.64
C GLN A 1058 28.28 33.52 47.04
N GLY A 1059 29.07 33.64 45.96
CA GLY A 1059 29.42 32.47 45.14
C GLY A 1059 28.15 31.78 44.62
N THR A 1060 28.06 30.46 44.71
CA THR A 1060 26.90 29.67 44.29
C THR A 1060 25.80 29.55 45.37
N SER A 1061 26.04 30.10 46.56
CA SER A 1061 25.13 29.97 47.71
C SER A 1061 24.40 31.27 48.04
N THR A 1062 23.21 31.15 48.64
CA THR A 1062 22.39 32.29 49.05
C THR A 1062 22.22 32.29 50.56
N TYR A 1063 22.66 33.37 51.22
CA TYR A 1063 22.69 33.47 52.67
C TYR A 1063 21.70 34.51 53.19
N PRO A 1064 21.07 34.28 54.36
CA PRO A 1064 20.15 35.22 54.97
C PRO A 1064 20.90 36.29 55.78
N TYR A 1065 20.46 37.54 55.65
CA TYR A 1065 20.93 38.70 56.40
C TYR A 1065 19.77 39.30 57.20
N THR A 1066 20.06 39.77 58.41
CA THR A 1066 19.16 40.67 59.14
C THR A 1066 19.16 42.05 58.48
N ARG A 1067 18.10 42.84 58.72
CA ARG A 1067 18.01 44.21 58.20
C ARG A 1067 19.24 45.07 58.55
N LYS A 1068 19.80 44.89 59.75
CA LYS A 1068 20.99 45.63 60.22
C LYS A 1068 22.23 45.24 59.42
N GLU A 1069 22.44 43.94 59.20
CA GLU A 1069 23.59 43.43 58.42
C GLU A 1069 23.48 43.83 56.96
N PHE A 1070 22.28 43.76 56.38
CA PHE A 1070 22.03 44.15 54.99
C PHE A 1070 22.29 45.65 54.76
N LEU A 1071 21.79 46.53 55.64
CA LEU A 1071 22.04 47.97 55.55
C LEU A 1071 23.52 48.31 55.73
N ALA A 1072 24.23 47.62 56.64
CA ALA A 1072 25.68 47.80 56.79
C ALA A 1072 26.45 47.35 55.54
N MET A 1073 26.05 46.23 54.92
CA MET A 1073 26.60 45.77 53.65
C MET A 1073 26.36 46.77 52.52
N GLN A 1074 25.14 47.30 52.39
CA GLN A 1074 24.83 48.32 51.39
C GLN A 1074 25.65 49.59 51.60
N ALA A 1075 25.74 50.10 52.85
CA ALA A 1075 26.52 51.28 53.17
C ALA A 1075 28.01 51.13 52.76
N ASN A 1076 28.60 49.97 53.04
CA ASN A 1076 29.97 49.64 52.63
C ASN A 1076 30.13 49.55 51.10
N ARG A 1077 29.11 49.12 50.35
CA ARG A 1077 29.13 49.10 48.88
C ARG A 1077 29.08 50.51 48.30
N THR A 1078 28.18 51.37 48.78
CA THR A 1078 28.12 52.78 48.36
C THR A 1078 29.39 53.57 48.64
N LEU A 1079 30.17 53.19 49.67
CA LEU A 1079 31.47 53.77 49.97
C LEU A 1079 32.58 53.26 49.04
N ALA A 1080 32.48 52.01 48.58
CA ALA A 1080 33.43 51.40 47.65
C ALA A 1080 33.23 51.86 46.19
N ASP A 1081 31.99 52.11 45.76
CA ASP A 1081 31.69 52.64 44.41
C ASP A 1081 31.98 54.15 44.27
N ALA A 1082 32.21 54.85 45.39
CA ALA A 1082 32.56 56.27 45.44
C ALA A 1082 34.07 56.54 45.59
N GLN A 1083 34.89 55.49 45.64
CA GLN A 1083 36.36 55.52 45.53
C GLN A 1083 36.78 55.05 44.13
#